data_AF-A0A410WY44-F1
#
_entry.id   AF-A0A410WY44-F1
#
_cell.length_a   1.000
_cell.length_b   1.000
_cell.length_c   1.000
_cell.angle_alpha   90.00
_cell.angle_beta   90.00
_cell.angle_gamma   90.00
#
_symmetry.space_group_name_H-M   'P 1'
#
loop_
_entity.id
_entity.type
_entity.pdbx_description
1 polymer ?
#
loop_
_entity_poly.entity_id
_entity_poly.type
_entity_poly.pdbx_seq_one_letter_code
_entity_poly.pdbx_strand_id
1 'polypeptide(L)'
;MSNMVECCIKVVVRYLSKRGAAMSAKPIAVIILGMHRSGTSLLAQTVRSLGVHMGHEHQMVPPREDNPEGFWEHAEIVAVHDELLERLSSSWDATKPLPEQWWLTEGGMASRARLVDIVSRDFSGHPVWGFKDPRTCLLLPLWQSVFEELNMEPRYILSLRNPLNVAASLYKRDHFLHDKSFAIWNLYVLSSLYYTSHKRRIVIDYDRLLEQPVETGQRISDFLNIPYGAAERARVGGLPKPGLRHSSFSMQDVWEDRLVPAMVRQTYQIGLSGERDSDALCTDELRENVQNAYDQMVQIDRLLNHEKSYRIRIYWAGADGRFTEDKSTYITVSAKGQKSLQTVEIRESLGSVLRIDFFTEPAYFKLSKLSLVYEGEEANLLRGYAKEYVQFLAFTGVGEEADCVSGISTGNTSQLLIRDLPPHGETATLRLELSCSFEIGEDVVQALQLQHSAEVALSAALHDAGLRIERLLTANAEKEKALKLAAKQIGEQIDTLELLCEDSRRREAKLAAISRDLQEQRAEASRLNAEIERREQQAKEERVLLIRQKDLEIENYRQEVASYSGSLSWKITLPLRMGREIERSAKRRFKGWAKGLLQRYAIRRNQHSLHAGLTGRLPYKQYALIFSHTNYLESMGGTEKYIYEQASYLSQNNVGIIQIYPGQSYSLLNTKEDTFYGVVVSDQFRGFYSVQEITEWLSRIHRHLAEIYTHHLLNWQISDYTALLRNVEEAGVLPHTFFMHDFFALCSSYHMMYQPKIRQSIKEAKERRTCIADIITTAGTDAAICQNCTHGIALAEWREALRPVLHQSDRIVVPSDFVKETVAAVYPDMTDKIRVRGHLIFDRQTIIYKSPPENRKIRIAFLGYKMENKGWSVWERLYKDEALGRLYEFHHIGSQEKYADQVSVHRYSFLLEGRMGAPNLLIAQDIDLVLLWSIVPESYSYTLQESIAAGVPVLTSPQSGNIAVTIDAHPELGKVLSGEDELKAFLFDPEHVRNYVSGDRARYVLEYNHLPSGKREARS
;
A
#
# COMPACT_ATOMS: atom_id res chain seq x y z
N MET A 1 -6.00 38.80 72.46
CA MET A 1 -6.47 37.54 71.83
C MET A 1 -5.77 37.22 70.50
N SER A 2 -4.64 37.86 70.14
CA SER A 2 -3.92 37.55 68.89
C SER A 2 -2.86 36.44 69.02
N ASN A 3 -2.43 36.08 70.24
CA ASN A 3 -1.38 35.04 70.44
C ASN A 3 -1.92 33.60 70.53
N MET A 4 -3.24 33.41 70.54
CA MET A 4 -3.85 32.07 70.59
C MET A 4 -4.19 31.53 69.18
N VAL A 5 -4.38 32.43 68.20
CA VAL A 5 -4.67 32.06 66.80
C VAL A 5 -3.39 31.64 66.07
N GLU A 6 -2.24 32.29 66.34
CA GLU A 6 -0.96 31.86 65.75
C GLU A 6 -0.46 30.50 66.26
N CYS A 7 -0.78 30.13 67.50
CA CYS A 7 -0.39 28.84 68.06
C CYS A 7 -1.26 27.70 67.47
N CYS A 8 -2.56 27.92 67.28
CA CYS A 8 -3.43 26.95 66.60
C CYS A 8 -3.08 26.76 65.12
N ILE A 9 -2.70 27.82 64.39
CA ILE A 9 -2.31 27.68 62.98
C ILE A 9 -0.96 26.93 62.86
N LYS A 10 0.02 27.17 63.75
CA LYS A 10 1.28 26.40 63.71
C LYS A 10 1.12 24.93 64.11
N VAL A 11 0.17 24.60 64.98
CA VAL A 11 -0.14 23.19 65.31
C VAL A 11 -0.93 22.52 64.19
N VAL A 12 -1.89 23.18 63.54
CA VAL A 12 -2.62 22.62 62.39
C VAL A 12 -1.70 22.48 61.17
N VAL A 13 -0.79 23.43 60.92
CA VAL A 13 0.17 23.30 59.81
C VAL A 13 1.21 22.21 60.10
N ARG A 14 1.63 21.97 61.35
CA ARG A 14 2.48 20.79 61.69
C ARG A 14 1.72 19.47 61.73
N TYR A 15 0.42 19.47 62.02
CA TYR A 15 -0.43 18.27 61.96
C TYR A 15 -0.78 17.91 60.51
N LEU A 16 -0.94 18.91 59.63
CA LEU A 16 -1.14 18.72 58.19
C LEU A 16 0.18 18.48 57.43
N SER A 17 1.33 19.01 57.87
CA SER A 17 2.63 18.71 57.25
C SER A 17 3.19 17.33 57.62
N LYS A 18 2.61 16.64 58.62
CA LYS A 18 2.94 15.24 58.95
C LYS A 18 1.94 14.21 58.41
N ARG A 19 0.83 14.64 57.81
CA ARG A 19 -0.04 13.80 56.96
C ARG A 19 0.09 14.08 55.45
N GLY A 20 0.89 15.08 55.07
CA GLY A 20 1.39 15.28 53.70
C GLY A 20 2.53 14.35 53.30
N ALA A 21 2.69 13.20 53.97
CA ALA A 21 3.61 12.14 53.59
C ALA A 21 2.80 10.88 53.27
N ALA A 22 2.84 10.47 52.00
CA ALA A 22 2.13 9.38 51.35
C ALA A 22 0.64 9.60 51.05
N MET A 23 0.33 10.45 50.05
CA MET A 23 -0.61 9.98 49.02
C MET A 23 0.07 8.75 48.41
N SER A 24 -0.34 7.53 48.81
CA SER A 24 0.25 6.32 48.24
C SER A 24 0.04 6.36 46.73
N ALA A 25 1.13 6.32 45.95
CA ALA A 25 1.04 6.18 44.51
C ALA A 25 0.15 4.98 44.18
N LYS A 26 -0.78 5.14 43.23
CA LYS A 26 -1.66 4.04 42.81
C LYS A 26 -0.79 2.85 42.38
N PRO A 27 -1.11 1.61 42.80
CA PRO A 27 -0.40 0.43 42.32
C PRO A 27 -0.41 0.38 40.78
N ILE A 28 0.74 0.07 40.19
CA ILE A 28 0.90 0.04 38.73
C ILE A 28 0.62 -1.38 38.24
N ALA A 29 -0.32 -1.51 37.31
CA ALA A 29 -0.63 -2.76 36.62
C ALA A 29 -0.03 -2.76 35.22
N VAL A 30 0.99 -3.61 34.98
CA VAL A 30 1.70 -3.73 33.71
C VAL A 30 1.03 -4.78 32.84
N ILE A 31 0.45 -4.33 31.72
CA ILE A 31 -0.37 -5.17 30.85
C ILE A 31 0.37 -5.43 29.56
N ILE A 32 0.75 -6.69 29.33
CA ILE A 32 1.48 -7.09 28.14
C ILE A 32 0.48 -7.52 27.07
N LEU A 33 0.44 -6.76 25.98
CA LEU A 33 -0.47 -6.95 24.86
C LEU A 33 0.29 -7.41 23.63
N GLY A 34 -0.36 -8.20 22.79
CA GLY A 34 0.20 -8.66 21.51
C GLY A 34 -0.39 -9.99 21.09
N MET A 35 -0.46 -10.22 19.78
CA MET A 35 -0.97 -11.45 19.21
C MET A 35 -0.12 -12.67 19.63
N HIS A 36 -0.74 -13.86 19.73
CA HIS A 36 -0.01 -15.11 19.89
C HIS A 36 1.15 -15.20 18.89
N ARG A 37 2.30 -15.73 19.33
CA ARG A 37 3.54 -15.82 18.54
C ARG A 37 4.19 -14.47 18.18
N SER A 38 3.73 -13.34 18.72
CA SER A 38 4.39 -12.03 18.55
C SER A 38 5.56 -11.79 19.50
N GLY A 39 5.91 -12.77 20.36
CA GLY A 39 7.01 -12.63 21.31
C GLY A 39 6.61 -12.09 22.69
N THR A 40 5.30 -12.06 22.99
CA THR A 40 4.77 -11.63 24.29
C THR A 40 5.33 -12.43 25.47
N SER A 41 5.73 -13.69 25.29
CA SER A 41 6.38 -14.48 26.34
C SER A 41 7.80 -13.99 26.66
N LEU A 42 8.61 -13.66 25.65
CA LEU A 42 9.94 -13.07 25.86
C LEU A 42 9.85 -11.69 26.53
N LEU A 43 8.83 -10.91 26.14
CA LEU A 43 8.54 -9.63 26.74
C LEU A 43 8.10 -9.77 28.21
N ALA A 44 7.28 -10.77 28.54
CA ALA A 44 6.89 -11.09 29.92
C ALA A 44 8.10 -11.49 30.79
N GLN A 45 9.01 -12.31 30.26
CA GLN A 45 10.27 -12.65 30.95
C GLN A 45 11.16 -11.41 31.17
N THR A 46 11.21 -10.51 30.19
CA THR A 46 11.95 -9.23 30.29
C THR A 46 11.37 -8.38 31.42
N VAL A 47 10.06 -8.17 31.42
CA VAL A 47 9.35 -7.39 32.45
C VAL A 47 9.54 -8.01 33.85
N ARG A 48 9.48 -9.34 33.98
CA ARG A 48 9.79 -10.05 35.24
C ARG A 48 11.24 -9.82 35.69
N SER A 49 12.21 -9.86 34.77
CA SER A 49 13.63 -9.67 35.07
C SER A 49 13.98 -8.25 35.54
N LEU A 50 13.12 -7.28 35.21
CA LEU A 50 13.16 -5.91 35.72
C LEU A 50 12.53 -5.76 37.12
N GLY A 51 11.98 -6.84 37.70
CA GLY A 51 11.44 -6.85 39.07
C GLY A 51 9.93 -6.65 39.18
N VAL A 52 9.19 -6.69 38.07
CA VAL A 52 7.72 -6.67 38.10
C VAL A 52 7.17 -8.01 38.57
N HIS A 53 6.25 -7.98 39.55
CA HIS A 53 5.60 -9.20 40.03
C HIS A 53 4.57 -9.71 39.02
N MET A 54 4.80 -10.89 38.44
CA MET A 54 3.93 -11.47 37.41
C MET A 54 2.96 -12.55 37.93
N GLY A 55 2.95 -12.81 39.25
CA GLY A 55 2.27 -13.95 39.87
C GLY A 55 3.24 -15.08 40.26
N HIS A 56 2.79 -16.03 41.09
CA HIS A 56 3.60 -17.17 41.50
C HIS A 56 3.69 -18.24 40.40
N GLU A 57 4.80 -18.99 40.36
CA GLU A 57 5.07 -19.95 39.30
C GLU A 57 4.03 -21.09 39.21
N HIS A 58 3.49 -21.53 40.35
CA HIS A 58 2.43 -22.55 40.39
C HIS A 58 1.07 -22.06 39.86
N GLN A 59 0.90 -20.74 39.65
CA GLN A 59 -0.30 -20.12 39.10
C GLN A 59 -0.19 -19.90 37.58
N MET A 60 0.96 -20.25 36.98
CA MET A 60 1.22 -20.07 35.55
C MET A 60 0.76 -21.28 34.74
N VAL A 61 0.31 -21.05 33.50
CA VAL A 61 0.05 -22.13 32.54
C VAL A 61 1.36 -22.90 32.27
N PRO A 62 1.37 -24.24 32.39
CA PRO A 62 2.57 -25.05 32.23
C PRO A 62 3.14 -24.96 30.81
N PRO A 63 4.47 -25.10 30.63
CA PRO A 63 5.09 -25.18 29.30
C PRO A 63 4.51 -26.33 28.45
N ARG A 64 4.50 -26.15 27.13
CA ARG A 64 4.08 -27.16 26.14
C ARG A 64 5.16 -27.31 25.06
N GLU A 65 5.07 -28.34 24.22
CA GLU A 65 6.05 -28.61 23.15
C GLU A 65 6.26 -27.43 22.20
N ASP A 66 5.21 -26.63 21.94
CA ASP A 66 5.24 -25.47 21.05
C ASP A 66 5.79 -24.19 21.71
N ASN A 67 5.96 -24.18 23.04
CA ASN A 67 6.58 -23.11 23.83
C ASN A 67 7.24 -23.67 25.11
N PRO A 68 8.45 -24.24 24.99
CA PRO A 68 9.13 -24.94 26.09
C PRO A 68 9.59 -24.02 27.23
N GLU A 69 9.60 -22.69 27.03
CA GLU A 69 10.02 -21.71 28.05
C GLU A 69 8.84 -21.16 28.88
N GLY A 70 7.66 -21.76 28.75
CA GLY A 70 6.45 -21.38 29.48
C GLY A 70 5.69 -20.21 28.85
N PHE A 71 4.38 -20.16 29.07
CA PHE A 71 3.50 -19.13 28.51
C PHE A 71 3.50 -17.86 29.35
N TRP A 72 3.84 -17.92 30.65
CA TRP A 72 3.78 -16.77 31.56
C TRP A 72 2.38 -16.13 31.62
N GLU A 73 1.35 -16.95 31.40
CA GLU A 73 -0.06 -16.59 31.46
C GLU A 73 -0.63 -17.12 32.78
N HIS A 74 -1.39 -16.29 33.50
CA HIS A 74 -2.00 -16.69 34.78
C HIS A 74 -3.21 -17.60 34.53
N ALA A 75 -3.19 -18.84 35.05
CA ALA A 75 -4.11 -19.88 34.65
C ALA A 75 -5.59 -19.54 34.91
N GLU A 76 -5.91 -18.93 36.06
CA GLU A 76 -7.28 -18.51 36.39
C GLU A 76 -7.76 -17.34 35.50
N ILE A 77 -6.85 -16.45 35.08
CA ILE A 77 -7.20 -15.36 34.17
C ILE A 77 -7.54 -15.93 32.79
N VAL A 78 -6.72 -16.86 32.29
CA VAL A 78 -6.96 -17.55 31.01
C VAL A 78 -8.29 -18.29 31.03
N ALA A 79 -8.61 -19.00 32.12
CA ALA A 79 -9.89 -19.71 32.26
C ALA A 79 -11.10 -18.76 32.20
N VAL A 80 -11.01 -17.61 32.87
CA VAL A 80 -12.05 -16.57 32.79
C VAL A 80 -12.20 -16.02 31.38
N HIS A 81 -11.08 -15.78 30.67
CA HIS A 81 -11.11 -15.30 29.30
C HIS A 81 -11.71 -16.30 28.32
N ASP A 82 -11.33 -17.58 28.41
CA ASP A 82 -11.85 -18.63 27.53
C ASP A 82 -13.36 -18.81 27.72
N GLU A 83 -13.85 -18.89 28.97
CA GLU A 83 -15.29 -19.00 29.26
C GLU A 83 -16.09 -17.79 28.77
N LEU A 84 -15.53 -16.59 28.94
CA LEU A 84 -16.17 -15.36 28.48
C LEU A 84 -16.25 -15.30 26.95
N LEU A 85 -15.19 -15.66 26.24
CA LEU A 85 -15.19 -15.73 24.77
C LEU A 85 -16.19 -16.77 24.28
N GLU A 86 -16.26 -17.95 24.91
CA GLU A 86 -17.22 -19.00 24.58
C GLU A 86 -18.67 -18.51 24.73
N ARG A 87 -18.99 -17.81 25.84
CA ARG A 87 -20.31 -17.17 26.04
C ARG A 87 -20.65 -16.13 24.98
N LEU A 88 -19.65 -15.44 24.44
CA LEU A 88 -19.79 -14.49 23.35
C LEU A 88 -19.78 -15.16 21.97
N SER A 89 -19.81 -16.50 21.90
CA SER A 89 -19.69 -17.28 20.66
C SER A 89 -18.44 -16.92 19.85
N SER A 90 -17.33 -16.70 20.56
CA SER A 90 -16.04 -16.30 20.02
C SER A 90 -14.92 -17.22 20.54
N SER A 91 -13.72 -17.07 20.01
CA SER A 91 -12.54 -17.85 20.35
C SER A 91 -11.26 -17.02 20.22
N TRP A 92 -10.14 -17.54 20.70
CA TRP A 92 -8.84 -16.85 20.59
C TRP A 92 -8.36 -16.68 19.14
N ASP A 93 -8.84 -17.51 18.22
CA ASP A 93 -8.52 -17.47 16.79
C ASP A 93 -9.65 -16.86 15.95
N ALA A 94 -10.61 -16.20 16.60
CA ALA A 94 -11.66 -15.45 15.92
C ALA A 94 -11.06 -14.30 15.11
N THR A 95 -11.64 -14.07 13.93
CA THR A 95 -11.26 -12.98 13.03
C THR A 95 -12.21 -11.79 13.12
N LYS A 96 -13.17 -11.83 14.06
CA LYS A 96 -14.26 -10.85 14.19
C LYS A 96 -14.13 -10.08 15.50
N PRO A 97 -14.44 -8.76 15.51
CA PRO A 97 -14.53 -8.01 16.74
C PRO A 97 -15.67 -8.54 17.62
N LEU A 98 -15.54 -8.35 18.94
CA LEU A 98 -16.60 -8.72 19.89
C LEU A 98 -17.79 -7.75 19.77
N PRO A 99 -19.02 -8.17 20.13
CA PRO A 99 -20.22 -7.33 20.06
C PRO A 99 -20.08 -6.02 20.84
N GLU A 100 -20.70 -4.94 20.37
CA GLU A 100 -20.61 -3.65 21.05
C GLU A 100 -21.11 -3.76 22.51
N GLN A 101 -20.39 -3.15 23.46
CA GLN A 101 -20.72 -3.16 24.90
C GLN A 101 -20.85 -4.57 25.53
N TRP A 102 -20.23 -5.60 24.93
CA TRP A 102 -20.28 -6.97 25.46
C TRP A 102 -19.88 -7.08 26.95
N TRP A 103 -19.01 -6.20 27.44
CA TRP A 103 -18.53 -6.19 28.83
C TRP A 103 -19.57 -5.71 29.85
N LEU A 104 -20.65 -5.07 29.38
CA LEU A 104 -21.80 -4.66 30.20
C LEU A 104 -22.90 -5.72 30.29
N THR A 105 -22.78 -6.82 29.54
CA THR A 105 -23.70 -7.95 29.66
C THR A 105 -23.57 -8.63 31.02
N GLU A 106 -24.57 -9.42 31.42
CA GLU A 106 -24.50 -10.22 32.65
C GLU A 106 -23.25 -11.11 32.69
N GLY A 107 -22.91 -11.76 31.57
CA GLY A 107 -21.70 -12.58 31.45
C GLY A 107 -20.39 -11.77 31.58
N GLY A 108 -20.37 -10.54 31.04
CA GLY A 108 -19.27 -9.60 31.20
C GLY A 108 -19.09 -9.14 32.64
N MET A 109 -20.17 -8.70 33.29
CA MET A 109 -20.15 -8.25 34.69
C MET A 109 -19.77 -9.38 35.66
N ALA A 110 -20.28 -10.60 35.44
CA ALA A 110 -19.89 -11.76 36.23
C ALA A 110 -18.38 -12.08 36.08
N SER A 111 -17.85 -11.99 34.85
CA SER A 111 -16.42 -12.17 34.60
C SER A 111 -15.58 -11.07 35.26
N ARG A 112 -16.05 -9.82 35.25
CA ARG A 112 -15.43 -8.68 35.94
C ARG A 112 -15.22 -8.96 37.42
N ALA A 113 -16.27 -9.41 38.12
CA ALA A 113 -16.20 -9.69 39.55
C ALA A 113 -15.13 -10.73 39.88
N ARG A 114 -15.07 -11.82 39.10
CA ARG A 114 -14.03 -12.85 39.28
C ARG A 114 -12.63 -12.32 39.02
N LEU A 115 -12.44 -11.47 38.01
CA LEU A 115 -11.14 -10.84 37.75
C LEU A 115 -10.73 -9.90 38.88
N VAL A 116 -11.67 -9.14 39.46
CA VAL A 116 -11.43 -8.30 40.64
C VAL A 116 -10.96 -9.14 41.82
N ASP A 117 -11.60 -10.29 42.07
CA ASP A 117 -11.21 -11.22 43.13
C ASP A 117 -9.81 -11.79 42.92
N ILE A 118 -9.49 -12.25 41.71
CA ILE A 118 -8.17 -12.76 41.35
C ILE A 118 -7.10 -11.68 41.56
N VAL A 119 -7.34 -10.47 41.04
CA VAL A 119 -6.38 -9.36 41.16
C VAL A 119 -6.17 -8.96 42.62
N SER A 120 -7.24 -8.89 43.40
CA SER A 120 -7.19 -8.55 44.82
C SER A 120 -6.43 -9.59 45.63
N ARG A 121 -6.62 -10.87 45.32
CA ARG A 121 -5.97 -11.99 46.01
C ARG A 121 -4.48 -12.07 45.69
N ASP A 122 -4.12 -12.01 44.42
CA ASP A 122 -2.79 -12.40 43.95
C ASP A 122 -1.83 -11.21 43.74
N PHE A 123 -2.34 -10.00 43.53
CA PHE A 123 -1.52 -8.88 43.05
C PHE A 123 -1.60 -7.60 43.91
N SER A 124 -2.63 -7.43 44.74
CA SER A 124 -2.86 -6.20 45.52
C SER A 124 -1.74 -5.82 46.50
N GLY A 125 -0.92 -6.79 46.94
CA GLY A 125 0.22 -6.58 47.82
C GLY A 125 1.48 -6.02 47.14
N HIS A 126 1.49 -5.85 45.82
CA HIS A 126 2.66 -5.45 45.04
C HIS A 126 2.49 -4.05 44.43
N PRO A 127 3.46 -3.12 44.62
CA PRO A 127 3.36 -1.76 44.10
C PRO A 127 3.45 -1.68 42.57
N VAL A 128 4.16 -2.63 41.95
CA VAL A 128 4.22 -2.83 40.49
C VAL A 128 4.06 -4.31 40.21
N TRP A 129 2.99 -4.67 39.52
CA TRP A 129 2.69 -6.03 39.12
C TRP A 129 2.26 -6.06 37.66
N GLY A 130 2.19 -7.23 37.05
CA GLY A 130 1.73 -7.36 35.68
C GLY A 130 1.22 -8.74 35.35
N PHE A 131 0.59 -8.86 34.19
CA PHE A 131 0.23 -10.14 33.62
C PHE A 131 0.25 -10.07 32.10
N LYS A 132 0.24 -11.25 31.48
CA LYS A 132 0.15 -11.42 30.04
C LYS A 132 -0.93 -12.45 29.74
N ASP A 133 -1.80 -12.13 28.80
CA ASP A 133 -2.63 -13.07 28.04
C ASP A 133 -2.94 -12.37 26.71
N PRO A 134 -2.61 -12.97 25.55
CA PRO A 134 -2.93 -12.35 24.26
C PRO A 134 -4.41 -11.94 24.12
N ARG A 135 -5.36 -12.72 24.65
CA ARG A 135 -6.81 -12.44 24.57
C ARG A 135 -7.19 -11.12 25.25
N THR A 136 -6.35 -10.66 26.19
CA THR A 136 -6.51 -9.35 26.84
C THR A 136 -6.66 -8.25 25.78
N CYS A 137 -5.99 -8.35 24.62
CA CYS A 137 -6.10 -7.39 23.52
C CYS A 137 -7.56 -7.13 23.10
N LEU A 138 -8.40 -8.18 23.10
CA LEU A 138 -9.82 -8.10 22.76
C LEU A 138 -10.69 -7.74 23.98
N LEU A 139 -10.25 -8.18 25.16
CA LEU A 139 -10.99 -8.08 26.42
C LEU A 139 -10.66 -6.81 27.23
N LEU A 140 -9.89 -5.88 26.66
CA LEU A 140 -9.42 -4.65 27.32
C LEU A 140 -10.53 -3.80 27.95
N PRO A 141 -11.71 -3.60 27.32
CA PRO A 141 -12.80 -2.85 27.95
C PRO A 141 -13.21 -3.38 29.34
N LEU A 142 -13.26 -4.70 29.49
CA LEU A 142 -13.54 -5.34 30.77
C LEU A 142 -12.41 -5.06 31.77
N TRP A 143 -11.15 -5.24 31.36
CA TRP A 143 -9.99 -4.98 32.23
C TRP A 143 -9.88 -3.54 32.69
N GLN A 144 -10.23 -2.57 31.85
CA GLN A 144 -10.28 -1.16 32.23
C GLN A 144 -11.22 -0.93 33.41
N SER A 145 -12.41 -1.56 33.36
CA SER A 145 -13.37 -1.49 34.46
C SER A 145 -12.86 -2.18 35.75
N VAL A 146 -12.01 -3.21 35.64
CA VAL A 146 -11.35 -3.87 36.79
C VAL A 146 -10.30 -2.94 37.41
N PHE A 147 -9.45 -2.30 36.60
CA PHE A 147 -8.43 -1.36 37.11
C PHE A 147 -9.05 -0.12 37.75
N GLU A 148 -10.15 0.37 37.19
CA GLU A 148 -10.90 1.49 37.76
C GLU A 148 -11.50 1.14 39.13
N GLU A 149 -12.10 -0.06 39.28
CA GLU A 149 -12.65 -0.53 40.56
C GLU A 149 -11.58 -0.69 41.64
N LEU A 150 -10.43 -1.25 41.26
CA LEU A 150 -9.30 -1.48 42.17
C LEU A 150 -8.41 -0.25 42.35
N ASN A 151 -8.76 0.89 41.75
CA ASN A 151 -8.00 2.14 41.80
C ASN A 151 -6.52 1.99 41.41
N MET A 152 -6.25 1.21 40.35
CA MET A 152 -4.90 0.94 39.84
C MET A 152 -4.55 1.81 38.64
N GLU A 153 -3.26 2.04 38.39
CA GLU A 153 -2.76 2.74 37.20
C GLU A 153 -2.30 1.70 36.15
N PRO A 154 -3.07 1.46 35.07
CA PRO A 154 -2.64 0.54 34.04
C PRO A 154 -1.57 1.15 33.15
N ARG A 155 -0.52 0.37 32.84
CA ARG A 155 0.53 0.69 31.88
C ARG A 155 0.67 -0.42 30.86
N TYR A 156 0.47 -0.09 29.59
CA TYR A 156 0.38 -1.07 28.52
C TYR A 156 1.70 -1.21 27.76
N ILE A 157 2.18 -2.44 27.58
CA ILE A 157 3.35 -2.75 26.76
C ILE A 157 2.90 -3.63 25.60
N LEU A 158 2.90 -3.06 24.39
CA LEU A 158 2.42 -3.72 23.18
C LEU A 158 3.61 -4.37 22.45
N SER A 159 3.57 -5.68 22.30
CA SER A 159 4.53 -6.45 21.51
C SER A 159 4.13 -6.40 20.03
N LEU A 160 5.01 -5.83 19.21
CA LEU A 160 4.84 -5.77 17.76
C LEU A 160 5.83 -6.74 17.10
N ARG A 161 5.32 -7.58 16.20
CA ARG A 161 6.14 -8.48 15.38
C ARG A 161 5.65 -8.42 13.94
N ASN A 162 6.59 -8.56 13.00
CA ASN A 162 6.30 -8.61 11.58
C ASN A 162 5.17 -9.63 11.28
N PRO A 163 4.07 -9.21 10.60
CA PRO A 163 2.90 -10.06 10.36
C PRO A 163 3.23 -11.31 9.54
N LEU A 164 4.22 -11.26 8.64
CA LEU A 164 4.68 -12.44 7.88
C LEU A 164 5.37 -13.46 8.79
N ASN A 165 6.17 -12.99 9.76
CA ASN A 165 6.81 -13.88 10.75
C ASN A 165 5.75 -14.56 11.64
N VAL A 166 4.70 -13.82 12.04
CA VAL A 166 3.59 -14.37 12.82
C VAL A 166 2.79 -15.38 12.00
N ALA A 167 2.44 -15.05 10.76
CA ALA A 167 1.72 -15.96 9.87
C ALA A 167 2.49 -17.26 9.60
N ALA A 168 3.79 -17.17 9.31
CA ALA A 168 4.65 -18.35 9.15
C ALA A 168 4.70 -19.21 10.43
N SER A 169 4.71 -18.57 11.60
CA SER A 169 4.70 -19.29 12.87
C SER A 169 3.35 -19.94 13.19
N LEU A 170 2.23 -19.31 12.84
CA LEU A 170 0.89 -19.88 13.03
C LEU A 170 0.64 -21.02 12.05
N TYR A 171 1.11 -20.92 10.81
CA TYR A 171 1.06 -22.02 9.85
C TYR A 171 1.81 -23.26 10.36
N LYS A 172 3.00 -23.07 10.96
CA LYS A 172 3.78 -24.19 11.51
C LYS A 172 3.11 -24.86 12.71
N ARG A 173 2.39 -24.11 13.55
CA ARG A 173 1.78 -24.61 14.78
C ARG A 173 0.36 -25.18 14.56
N ASP A 174 -0.47 -24.41 13.86
CA ASP A 174 -1.93 -24.63 13.77
C ASP A 174 -2.40 -24.93 12.34
N HIS A 175 -1.50 -24.93 11.35
CA HIS A 175 -1.82 -25.04 9.92
C HIS A 175 -2.79 -23.97 9.39
N PHE A 176 -2.81 -22.80 10.04
CA PHE A 176 -3.64 -21.69 9.59
C PHE A 176 -3.12 -21.08 8.29
N LEU A 177 -4.05 -20.85 7.35
CA LEU A 177 -3.77 -20.12 6.12
C LEU A 177 -3.32 -18.69 6.42
N HIS A 178 -2.61 -18.08 5.47
CA HIS A 178 -2.07 -16.73 5.59
C HIS A 178 -3.19 -15.70 5.84
N ASP A 179 -4.30 -15.78 5.10
CA ASP A 179 -5.43 -14.84 5.23
C ASP A 179 -6.03 -14.84 6.63
N LYS A 180 -6.28 -16.02 7.21
CA LYS A 180 -6.73 -16.16 8.60
C LYS A 180 -5.69 -15.60 9.57
N SER A 181 -4.42 -15.93 9.37
CA SER A 181 -3.33 -15.46 10.24
C SER A 181 -3.20 -13.93 10.24
N PHE A 182 -3.33 -13.29 9.08
CA PHE A 182 -3.32 -11.84 8.93
C PHE A 182 -4.53 -11.19 9.57
N ALA A 183 -5.73 -11.76 9.41
CA ALA A 183 -6.95 -11.24 10.02
C ALA A 183 -6.88 -11.27 11.56
N ILE A 184 -6.44 -12.39 12.16
CA ILE A 184 -6.29 -12.48 13.62
C ILE A 184 -5.19 -11.54 14.11
N TRP A 185 -4.03 -11.51 13.43
CA TRP A 185 -2.95 -10.58 13.77
C TRP A 185 -3.42 -9.13 13.77
N ASN A 186 -4.16 -8.73 12.73
CA ASN A 186 -4.68 -7.38 12.60
C ASN A 186 -5.67 -7.06 13.73
N LEU A 187 -6.64 -7.94 13.97
CA LEU A 187 -7.63 -7.75 15.03
C LEU A 187 -6.98 -7.53 16.40
N TYR A 188 -5.98 -8.34 16.76
CA TYR A 188 -5.31 -8.26 18.06
C TYR A 188 -4.45 -6.99 18.21
N VAL A 189 -3.63 -6.69 17.21
CA VAL A 189 -2.74 -5.51 17.26
C VAL A 189 -3.55 -4.22 17.21
N LEU A 190 -4.56 -4.16 16.32
CA LEU A 190 -5.41 -3.00 16.17
C LEU A 190 -6.30 -2.78 17.40
N SER A 191 -6.90 -3.82 17.98
CA SER A 191 -7.66 -3.71 19.25
C SER A 191 -6.79 -3.20 20.40
N SER A 192 -5.53 -3.66 20.47
CA SER A 192 -4.58 -3.18 21.49
C SER A 192 -4.29 -1.69 21.33
N LEU A 193 -4.06 -1.23 20.09
CA LEU A 193 -3.83 0.18 19.80
C LEU A 193 -5.09 1.02 20.05
N TYR A 194 -6.27 0.49 19.73
CA TYR A 194 -7.54 1.18 19.89
C TYR A 194 -7.91 1.39 21.36
N TYR A 195 -8.03 0.31 22.13
CA TYR A 195 -8.50 0.39 23.51
C TYR A 195 -7.51 1.06 24.46
N THR A 196 -6.21 1.07 24.12
CA THR A 196 -5.21 1.81 24.90
C THR A 196 -5.06 3.27 24.47
N SER A 197 -5.89 3.74 23.54
CA SER A 197 -5.89 5.16 23.15
C SER A 197 -6.13 6.03 24.38
N HIS A 198 -5.39 7.13 24.49
CA HIS A 198 -5.38 8.01 25.66
C HIS A 198 -4.89 7.39 26.98
N LYS A 199 -4.34 6.17 26.97
CA LYS A 199 -3.74 5.53 28.15
C LYS A 199 -2.21 5.51 28.04
N ARG A 200 -1.53 5.28 29.18
CA ARG A 200 -0.07 5.20 29.23
C ARG A 200 0.41 3.90 28.60
N ARG A 201 1.09 3.98 27.45
CA ARG A 201 1.49 2.81 26.64
C ARG A 201 2.84 2.97 25.95
N ILE A 202 3.49 1.86 25.63
CA ILE A 202 4.66 1.78 24.73
C ILE A 202 4.51 0.60 23.77
N VAL A 203 5.12 0.71 22.59
CA VAL A 203 5.22 -0.38 21.62
C VAL A 203 6.67 -0.87 21.58
N ILE A 204 6.86 -2.19 21.64
CA ILE A 204 8.16 -2.86 21.60
C ILE A 204 8.19 -3.79 20.39
N ASP A 205 9.11 -3.52 19.46
CA ASP A 205 9.39 -4.43 18.35
C ASP A 205 10.15 -5.67 18.84
N TYR A 206 9.63 -6.85 18.48
CA TYR A 206 10.19 -8.14 18.88
C TYR A 206 11.60 -8.37 18.35
N ASP A 207 11.87 -8.01 17.10
CA ASP A 207 13.19 -8.22 16.49
C ASP A 207 14.22 -7.30 17.15
N ARG A 208 13.83 -6.07 17.51
CA ARG A 208 14.67 -5.17 18.30
C ARG A 208 14.93 -5.67 19.72
N LEU A 209 13.95 -6.26 20.39
CA LEU A 209 14.15 -6.88 21.71
C LEU A 209 15.17 -8.02 21.65
N LEU A 210 15.20 -8.79 20.55
CA LEU A 210 16.19 -9.85 20.33
C LEU A 210 17.59 -9.30 20.03
N GLU A 211 17.67 -8.29 19.17
CA GLU A 211 18.95 -7.74 18.68
C GLU A 211 19.59 -6.80 19.72
N GLN A 212 18.77 -6.07 20.49
CA GLN A 212 19.19 -5.06 21.46
C GLN A 212 18.43 -5.22 22.79
N PRO A 213 18.58 -6.36 23.51
CA PRO A 213 17.81 -6.64 24.73
C PRO A 213 18.09 -5.63 25.84
N VAL A 214 19.33 -5.19 26.00
CA VAL A 214 19.74 -4.25 27.05
C VAL A 214 19.09 -2.87 26.85
N GLU A 215 19.14 -2.33 25.64
CA GLU A 215 18.55 -1.02 25.33
C GLU A 215 17.02 -1.06 25.46
N THR A 216 16.41 -2.14 24.95
CA THR A 216 14.96 -2.35 25.05
C THR A 216 14.54 -2.51 26.51
N GLY A 217 15.32 -3.22 27.32
CA GLY A 217 15.11 -3.37 28.76
C GLY A 217 15.17 -2.03 29.50
N GLN A 218 16.16 -1.18 29.21
CA GLN A 218 16.24 0.18 29.77
C GLN A 218 14.98 0.98 29.44
N ARG A 219 14.55 0.96 28.17
CA ARG A 219 13.34 1.68 27.73
C ARG A 219 12.08 1.23 28.47
N ILE A 220 11.91 -0.08 28.67
CA ILE A 220 10.80 -0.61 29.48
C ILE A 220 10.94 -0.15 30.93
N SER A 221 12.15 -0.16 31.48
CA SER A 221 12.43 0.28 32.84
C SER A 221 12.06 1.75 33.06
N ASP A 222 12.45 2.62 32.13
CA ASP A 222 12.13 4.05 32.15
C ASP A 222 10.63 4.28 32.07
N PHE A 223 9.94 3.56 31.18
CA PHE A 223 8.49 3.63 31.05
C PHE A 223 7.77 3.17 32.34
N LEU A 224 8.30 2.15 33.01
CA LEU A 224 7.76 1.63 34.26
C LEU A 224 8.21 2.42 35.49
N ASN A 225 9.14 3.36 35.36
CA ASN A 225 9.78 4.09 36.47
C ASN A 225 10.41 3.14 37.50
N ILE A 226 11.08 2.07 37.04
CA ILE A 226 11.78 1.10 37.90
C ILE A 226 13.30 1.18 37.71
N PRO A 227 14.12 0.83 38.71
CA PRO A 227 15.57 0.93 38.62
C PRO A 227 16.16 0.00 37.54
N TYR A 228 17.12 0.52 36.75
CA TYR A 228 17.88 -0.27 35.78
C TYR A 228 19.38 -0.20 36.05
N GLY A 229 19.88 -1.11 36.89
CA GLY A 229 21.29 -1.20 37.25
C GLY A 229 22.05 -2.27 36.46
N ALA A 230 23.30 -2.52 36.87
CA ALA A 230 24.15 -3.54 36.25
C ALA A 230 23.55 -4.96 36.37
N ALA A 231 22.83 -5.25 37.45
CA ALA A 231 22.19 -6.55 37.69
C ALA A 231 21.00 -6.78 36.75
N GLU A 232 20.13 -5.79 36.58
CA GLU A 232 18.99 -5.82 35.66
C GLU A 232 19.48 -5.94 34.21
N ARG A 233 20.51 -5.17 33.86
CA ARG A 233 21.17 -5.22 32.54
C ARG A 233 21.68 -6.63 32.21
N ALA A 234 22.37 -7.27 33.16
CA ALA A 234 22.88 -8.62 32.97
C ALA A 234 21.76 -9.67 32.82
N ARG A 235 20.69 -9.57 33.64
CA ARG A 235 19.53 -10.47 33.54
C ARG A 235 18.83 -10.34 32.19
N VAL A 236 18.50 -9.12 31.76
CA VAL A 236 17.81 -8.87 30.49
C VAL A 236 18.68 -9.24 29.28
N GLY A 237 19.97 -8.90 29.31
CA GLY A 237 20.91 -9.22 28.23
C GLY A 237 21.10 -10.72 27.99
N GLY A 238 20.88 -11.56 29.01
CA GLY A 238 20.99 -13.02 28.92
C GLY A 238 19.72 -13.75 28.48
N LEU A 239 18.60 -13.06 28.25
CA LEU A 239 17.32 -13.68 27.89
C LEU A 239 17.24 -14.17 26.43
N PRO A 240 17.68 -13.39 25.41
CA PRO A 240 17.55 -13.84 24.03
C PRO A 240 18.43 -15.05 23.71
N LYS A 241 17.81 -16.13 23.23
CA LYS A 241 18.53 -17.28 22.68
C LYS A 241 18.57 -17.18 21.14
N PRO A 242 19.77 -17.20 20.51
CA PRO A 242 19.92 -17.05 19.05
C PRO A 242 19.08 -18.03 18.21
N GLY A 243 18.72 -19.20 18.76
CA GLY A 243 17.95 -20.24 18.08
C GLY A 243 16.43 -20.01 17.99
N LEU A 244 15.88 -18.95 18.60
CA LEU A 244 14.43 -18.66 18.60
C LEU A 244 13.95 -17.88 17.34
N ARG A 245 14.88 -17.48 16.46
CA ARG A 245 14.59 -16.81 15.18
C ARG A 245 14.36 -17.86 14.08
N HIS A 246 13.16 -18.43 14.02
CA HIS A 246 12.84 -19.49 13.06
C HIS A 246 12.49 -18.98 11.65
N SER A 247 12.11 -17.70 11.52
CA SER A 247 11.79 -17.00 10.27
C SER A 247 12.18 -15.52 10.39
N SER A 248 12.74 -14.95 9.33
CA SER A 248 13.14 -13.54 9.28
C SER A 248 12.68 -12.90 7.97
N PHE A 249 11.48 -12.33 7.98
CA PHE A 249 11.03 -11.39 6.96
C PHE A 249 11.46 -9.96 7.33
N SER A 250 11.94 -9.23 6.34
CA SER A 250 12.27 -7.82 6.45
C SER A 250 11.02 -6.95 6.46
N MET A 251 11.17 -5.69 6.86
CA MET A 251 10.12 -4.68 6.68
C MET A 251 9.72 -4.61 5.20
N GLN A 252 10.67 -4.58 4.25
CA GLN A 252 10.39 -4.44 2.82
C GLN A 252 9.51 -5.58 2.27
N ASP A 253 9.68 -6.80 2.77
CA ASP A 253 8.87 -7.96 2.37
C ASP A 253 7.37 -7.76 2.66
N VAL A 254 7.01 -7.07 3.74
CA VAL A 254 5.61 -6.79 4.10
C VAL A 254 4.94 -5.84 3.11
N TRP A 255 5.70 -4.92 2.48
CA TRP A 255 5.16 -3.97 1.50
C TRP A 255 5.21 -4.53 0.06
N GLU A 256 6.14 -5.44 -0.23
CA GLU A 256 6.29 -6.07 -1.54
C GLU A 256 5.42 -7.33 -1.71
N ASP A 257 5.10 -8.03 -0.63
CA ASP A 257 4.22 -9.19 -0.68
C ASP A 257 2.75 -8.77 -0.85
N ARG A 258 2.24 -8.95 -2.07
CA ARG A 258 0.84 -8.70 -2.45
C ARG A 258 -0.18 -9.53 -1.66
N LEU A 259 0.24 -10.59 -0.96
CA LEU A 259 -0.65 -11.36 -0.09
C LEU A 259 -0.95 -10.66 1.24
N VAL A 260 -0.17 -9.65 1.64
CA VAL A 260 -0.44 -8.89 2.87
C VAL A 260 -1.51 -7.83 2.58
N PRO A 261 -2.70 -7.92 3.22
CA PRO A 261 -3.78 -6.95 3.02
C PRO A 261 -3.36 -5.51 3.34
N ALA A 262 -4.02 -4.52 2.73
CA ALA A 262 -3.74 -3.10 2.96
C ALA A 262 -3.90 -2.72 4.45
N MET A 263 -5.02 -3.11 5.05
CA MET A 263 -5.32 -3.01 6.48
C MET A 263 -4.19 -3.53 7.39
N VAL A 264 -3.60 -4.69 7.07
CA VAL A 264 -2.52 -5.28 7.86
C VAL A 264 -1.23 -4.46 7.76
N ARG A 265 -0.92 -3.94 6.55
CA ARG A 265 0.20 -3.03 6.34
C ARG A 265 0.00 -1.71 7.10
N GLN A 266 -1.22 -1.19 7.11
CA GLN A 266 -1.60 0.03 7.84
C GLN A 266 -1.40 -0.15 9.35
N THR A 267 -1.98 -1.21 9.94
CA THR A 267 -1.82 -1.52 11.37
C THR A 267 -0.34 -1.72 11.75
N TYR A 268 0.44 -2.43 10.92
CA TYR A 268 1.87 -2.62 11.17
C TYR A 268 2.64 -1.31 11.12
N GLN A 269 2.31 -0.44 10.17
CA GLN A 269 2.89 0.88 10.00
C GLN A 269 2.59 1.81 11.19
N ILE A 270 1.37 1.78 11.71
CA ILE A 270 0.99 2.52 12.94
C ILE A 270 1.83 2.02 14.12
N GLY A 271 1.91 0.70 14.30
CA GLY A 271 2.72 0.08 15.35
C GLY A 271 4.19 0.48 15.29
N LEU A 272 4.81 0.44 14.10
CA LEU A 272 6.22 0.83 13.92
C LEU A 272 6.45 2.32 14.17
N SER A 273 5.48 3.17 13.83
CA SER A 273 5.56 4.61 14.12
C SER A 273 5.57 4.85 15.63
N GLY A 274 4.72 4.13 16.38
CA GLY A 274 4.69 4.18 17.83
C GLY A 274 5.87 3.51 18.54
N GLU A 275 6.53 2.54 17.90
CA GLU A 275 7.78 1.97 18.43
C GLU A 275 8.93 2.98 18.33
N ARG A 276 9.03 3.73 17.23
CA ARG A 276 10.10 4.72 17.03
C ARG A 276 9.93 5.93 17.93
N ASP A 277 8.68 6.36 18.11
CA ASP A 277 8.32 7.52 18.91
C ASP A 277 7.08 7.19 19.77
N SER A 278 7.29 6.99 21.07
CA SER A 278 6.20 6.72 22.00
C SER A 278 5.26 7.92 22.17
N ASP A 279 5.74 9.15 21.94
CA ASP A 279 4.90 10.35 22.03
C ASP A 279 4.02 10.50 20.79
N ALA A 280 4.45 9.96 19.65
CA ALA A 280 3.62 9.87 18.44
C ALA A 280 2.32 9.08 18.71
N LEU A 281 2.33 8.08 19.61
CA LEU A 281 1.13 7.35 20.05
C LEU A 281 0.10 8.23 20.78
N CYS A 282 0.50 9.41 21.23
CA CYS A 282 -0.34 10.38 21.91
C CYS A 282 -0.80 11.53 21.01
N THR A 283 -0.35 11.59 19.75
CA THR A 283 -0.80 12.61 18.79
C THR A 283 -2.24 12.36 18.34
N ASP A 284 -3.00 13.43 18.11
CA ASP A 284 -4.39 13.31 17.67
C ASP A 284 -4.49 12.66 16.28
N GLU A 285 -3.53 12.94 15.39
CA GLU A 285 -3.44 12.31 14.06
C GLU A 285 -3.34 10.78 14.14
N LEU A 286 -2.45 10.23 14.98
CA LEU A 286 -2.30 8.79 15.09
C LEU A 286 -3.48 8.13 15.83
N ARG A 287 -4.08 8.82 16.80
CA ARG A 287 -5.32 8.36 17.45
C ARG A 287 -6.46 8.24 16.46
N GLU A 288 -6.64 9.24 15.60
CA GLU A 288 -7.65 9.23 14.55
C GLU A 288 -7.37 8.16 13.48
N ASN A 289 -6.09 7.87 13.19
CA ASN A 289 -5.71 6.74 12.32
C ASN A 289 -6.14 5.40 12.91
N VAL A 290 -5.84 5.18 14.20
CA VAL A 290 -6.22 3.95 14.90
C VAL A 290 -7.74 3.81 15.01
N GLN A 291 -8.44 4.90 15.35
CA GLN A 291 -9.90 4.94 15.44
C GLN A 291 -10.53 4.56 14.09
N ASN A 292 -10.14 5.24 13.02
CA ASN A 292 -10.69 4.99 11.69
C ASN A 292 -10.44 3.55 11.23
N ALA A 293 -9.23 3.03 11.40
CA ALA A 293 -8.92 1.66 11.01
C ALA A 293 -9.73 0.62 11.81
N TYR A 294 -9.96 0.87 13.11
CA TYR A 294 -10.80 0.00 13.94
C TYR A 294 -12.27 0.08 13.52
N ASP A 295 -12.79 1.28 13.30
CA ASP A 295 -14.18 1.52 12.88
C ASP A 295 -14.46 0.90 11.51
N GLN A 296 -13.51 1.00 10.57
CA GLN A 296 -13.59 0.36 9.26
C GLN A 296 -13.63 -1.16 9.37
N MET A 297 -12.79 -1.74 10.22
CA MET A 297 -12.83 -3.19 10.49
C MET A 297 -14.19 -3.61 11.06
N VAL A 298 -14.75 -2.86 12.01
CA VAL A 298 -16.08 -3.11 12.58
C VAL A 298 -17.18 -2.92 11.53
N GLN A 299 -17.08 -1.91 10.67
CA GLN A 299 -18.04 -1.64 9.61
C GLN A 299 -18.03 -2.75 8.55
N ILE A 300 -16.85 -3.21 8.14
CA ILE A 300 -16.70 -4.34 7.21
C ILE A 300 -17.32 -5.60 7.83
N ASP A 301 -17.06 -5.88 9.12
CA ASP A 301 -17.70 -7.01 9.80
C ASP A 301 -19.23 -6.89 9.81
N ARG A 302 -19.76 -5.70 10.16
CA ARG A 302 -21.21 -5.42 10.12
C ARG A 302 -21.82 -5.63 8.73
N LEU A 303 -21.14 -5.18 7.68
CA LEU A 303 -21.59 -5.34 6.29
C LEU A 303 -21.58 -6.81 5.85
N LEU A 304 -20.60 -7.59 6.31
CA LEU A 304 -20.45 -9.00 5.94
C LEU A 304 -21.33 -9.94 6.79
N ASN A 305 -21.76 -9.53 7.99
CA ASN A 305 -22.41 -10.40 8.98
C ASN A 305 -23.84 -10.00 9.40
N HIS A 306 -24.59 -9.23 8.60
CA HIS A 306 -25.98 -8.82 8.94
C HIS A 306 -26.80 -9.96 9.60
N GLU A 307 -26.98 -9.92 10.93
CA GLU A 307 -28.00 -10.72 11.60
C GLU A 307 -29.36 -10.22 11.11
N LYS A 308 -30.14 -11.10 10.49
CA LYS A 308 -31.48 -10.74 10.00
C LYS A 308 -32.39 -10.45 11.21
N SER A 309 -32.75 -9.18 11.38
CA SER A 309 -33.81 -8.76 12.30
C SER A 309 -35.12 -8.61 11.53
N TYR A 310 -36.21 -9.16 12.07
CA TYR A 310 -37.51 -9.11 11.45
C TYR A 310 -38.43 -8.13 12.20
N ARG A 311 -39.21 -7.35 11.45
CA ARG A 311 -40.18 -6.40 12.01
C ARG A 311 -41.57 -7.01 12.01
N ILE A 312 -42.23 -6.94 13.14
CA ILE A 312 -43.64 -7.31 13.31
C ILE A 312 -44.42 -6.01 13.46
N ARG A 313 -45.45 -5.82 12.65
CA ARG A 313 -46.27 -4.61 12.71
C ARG A 313 -47.52 -4.88 13.54
N ILE A 314 -47.86 -3.93 14.39
CA ILE A 314 -49.03 -3.96 15.24
C ILE A 314 -49.87 -2.75 14.86
N TYR A 315 -51.14 -2.98 14.54
CA TYR A 315 -52.11 -1.96 14.21
C TYR A 315 -53.24 -1.99 15.23
N TRP A 316 -53.79 -0.82 15.51
CA TRP A 316 -55.04 -0.69 16.25
C TRP A 316 -56.05 0.08 15.42
N ALA A 317 -57.32 -0.33 15.51
CA ALA A 317 -58.38 0.33 14.78
C ALA A 317 -58.67 1.72 15.38
N GLY A 318 -59.07 2.69 14.54
CA GLY A 318 -59.70 3.93 15.01
C GLY A 318 -61.12 3.72 15.53
N ALA A 319 -61.75 4.80 16.03
CA ALA A 319 -63.17 4.79 16.42
C ALA A 319 -64.12 4.42 15.26
N ASP A 320 -63.66 4.54 14.01
CA ASP A 320 -64.35 4.15 12.77
C ASP A 320 -64.08 2.69 12.34
N GLY A 321 -63.32 1.92 13.12
CA GLY A 321 -62.99 0.52 12.84
C GLY A 321 -61.94 0.31 11.74
N ARG A 322 -61.31 1.37 11.23
CA ARG A 322 -60.31 1.29 10.15
C ARG A 322 -58.88 1.28 10.70
N PHE A 323 -58.00 0.54 10.02
CA PHE A 323 -56.56 0.56 10.27
C PHE A 323 -55.90 1.58 9.33
N THR A 324 -55.10 2.47 9.88
CA THR A 324 -54.33 3.48 9.15
C THR A 324 -52.86 3.42 9.56
N GLU A 325 -51.94 3.92 8.72
CA GLU A 325 -50.50 3.81 9.00
C GLU A 325 -50.06 4.61 10.24
N ASP A 326 -50.73 5.72 10.52
CA ASP A 326 -50.56 6.53 11.74
C ASP A 326 -50.95 5.77 13.02
N LYS A 327 -51.82 4.75 12.91
CA LYS A 327 -52.27 3.89 14.02
C LYS A 327 -51.57 2.54 14.01
N SER A 328 -50.26 2.59 13.84
CA SER A 328 -49.42 1.41 13.80
C SER A 328 -48.08 1.63 14.48
N THR A 329 -47.48 0.55 14.94
CA THR A 329 -46.11 0.52 15.45
C THR A 329 -45.45 -0.79 15.04
N TYR A 330 -44.14 -0.87 15.21
CA TYR A 330 -43.41 -2.10 14.95
C TYR A 330 -42.54 -2.47 16.14
N ILE A 331 -42.44 -3.77 16.35
CA ILE A 331 -41.44 -4.36 17.23
C ILE A 331 -40.42 -5.10 16.36
N THR A 332 -39.18 -5.16 16.83
CA THR A 332 -38.09 -5.85 16.12
C THR A 332 -37.73 -7.11 16.88
N VAL A 333 -37.62 -8.23 16.18
CA VAL A 333 -37.34 -9.56 16.75
C VAL A 333 -36.17 -10.19 15.99
N SER A 334 -35.25 -10.82 16.72
CA SER A 334 -34.08 -11.50 16.17
C SER A 334 -34.46 -12.87 15.58
N ALA A 335 -33.80 -13.27 14.49
CA ALA A 335 -34.01 -14.57 13.83
C ALA A 335 -33.65 -15.80 14.69
N LYS A 336 -32.88 -15.64 15.77
CA LYS A 336 -32.30 -16.73 16.57
C LYS A 336 -33.16 -17.23 17.75
N GLY A 337 -34.47 -17.02 17.76
CA GLY A 337 -35.36 -17.64 18.77
C GLY A 337 -35.27 -17.09 20.20
N GLN A 338 -34.50 -16.04 20.45
CA GLN A 338 -34.37 -15.48 21.79
C GLN A 338 -35.68 -14.82 22.23
N LYS A 339 -36.24 -15.26 23.37
CA LYS A 339 -37.44 -14.64 23.96
C LYS A 339 -37.12 -13.21 24.37
N SER A 340 -37.87 -12.25 23.86
CA SER A 340 -37.79 -10.86 24.32
C SER A 340 -39.18 -10.36 24.70
N LEU A 341 -39.28 -9.74 25.88
CA LEU A 341 -40.47 -9.03 26.31
C LEU A 341 -40.41 -7.61 25.71
N GLN A 342 -41.38 -7.29 24.86
CA GLN A 342 -41.50 -5.99 24.22
C GLN A 342 -42.66 -5.22 24.85
N THR A 343 -42.45 -3.93 25.11
CA THR A 343 -43.47 -3.04 25.67
C THR A 343 -43.68 -1.88 24.70
N VAL A 344 -44.93 -1.61 24.37
CA VAL A 344 -45.35 -0.60 23.38
C VAL A 344 -46.34 0.34 24.06
N GLU A 345 -45.97 1.62 24.17
CA GLU A 345 -46.89 2.66 24.63
C GLU A 345 -47.79 3.12 23.49
N ILE A 346 -49.10 3.14 23.73
CA ILE A 346 -50.13 3.64 22.81
C ILE A 346 -50.70 4.92 23.44
N ARG A 347 -50.41 6.06 22.82
CA ARG A 347 -50.71 7.41 23.34
C ARG A 347 -51.91 8.07 22.65
N GLU A 348 -52.77 7.28 22.03
CA GLU A 348 -53.93 7.74 21.26
C GLU A 348 -55.15 6.84 21.51
N SER A 349 -56.35 7.31 21.16
CA SER A 349 -57.60 6.53 21.36
C SER A 349 -57.56 5.23 20.53
N LEU A 350 -57.56 4.09 21.21
CA LEU A 350 -57.52 2.77 20.59
C LEU A 350 -58.96 2.23 20.43
N GLY A 351 -59.27 1.73 19.24
CA GLY A 351 -60.57 1.14 18.93
C GLY A 351 -60.73 -0.25 19.53
N SER A 352 -61.81 -0.95 19.15
CA SER A 352 -62.13 -2.28 19.71
C SER A 352 -61.33 -3.44 19.10
N VAL A 353 -60.38 -3.19 18.19
CA VAL A 353 -59.66 -4.24 17.43
C VAL A 353 -58.16 -3.97 17.36
N LEU A 354 -57.37 -5.00 17.67
CA LEU A 354 -55.91 -5.06 17.50
C LEU A 354 -55.56 -6.05 16.39
N ARG A 355 -54.65 -5.68 15.49
CA ARG A 355 -54.11 -6.57 14.44
C ARG A 355 -52.60 -6.66 14.57
N ILE A 356 -52.07 -7.88 14.53
CA ILE A 356 -50.62 -8.15 14.53
C ILE A 356 -50.26 -8.86 13.22
N ASP A 357 -49.44 -8.20 12.41
CA ASP A 357 -48.88 -8.73 11.18
C ASP A 357 -47.49 -9.31 11.50
N PHE A 358 -47.34 -10.63 11.35
CA PHE A 358 -46.11 -11.35 11.69
C PHE A 358 -45.07 -11.27 10.54
N PHE A 359 -44.45 -12.40 10.19
CA PHE A 359 -43.27 -12.45 9.32
C PHE A 359 -43.67 -12.56 7.85
N THR A 360 -42.96 -11.82 7.00
CA THR A 360 -43.09 -11.86 5.54
C THR A 360 -42.53 -13.15 4.91
N GLU A 361 -41.74 -13.91 5.69
CA GLU A 361 -41.16 -15.21 5.31
C GLU A 361 -41.76 -16.32 6.21
N PRO A 362 -41.78 -17.58 5.75
CA PRO A 362 -42.23 -18.69 6.58
C PRO A 362 -41.39 -18.82 7.84
N ALA A 363 -42.05 -18.81 9.00
CA ALA A 363 -41.37 -18.86 10.29
C ALA A 363 -42.27 -19.50 11.35
N TYR A 364 -41.67 -20.31 12.21
CA TYR A 364 -42.33 -20.77 13.42
C TYR A 364 -42.28 -19.66 14.47
N PHE A 365 -43.39 -19.41 15.14
CA PHE A 365 -43.44 -18.45 16.23
C PHE A 365 -44.23 -18.99 17.41
N LYS A 366 -43.87 -18.47 18.59
CA LYS A 366 -44.57 -18.73 19.84
C LYS A 366 -44.74 -17.41 20.60
N LEU A 367 -45.99 -16.95 20.64
CA LEU A 367 -46.43 -15.81 21.43
C LEU A 367 -46.84 -16.32 22.82
N SER A 368 -45.97 -16.07 23.81
CA SER A 368 -46.13 -16.60 25.17
C SER A 368 -46.81 -15.60 26.11
N LYS A 369 -46.88 -14.32 25.73
CA LYS A 369 -47.60 -13.28 26.47
C LYS A 369 -48.14 -12.23 25.50
N LEU A 370 -49.37 -11.77 25.73
CA LEU A 370 -49.94 -10.58 25.11
C LEU A 370 -50.93 -9.95 26.08
N SER A 371 -50.61 -8.78 26.65
CA SER A 371 -51.47 -8.08 27.60
C SER A 371 -51.54 -6.58 27.34
N LEU A 372 -52.69 -5.98 27.64
CA LEU A 372 -52.93 -4.54 27.56
C LEU A 372 -53.03 -3.98 28.98
N VAL A 373 -52.16 -3.03 29.31
CA VAL A 373 -52.12 -2.34 30.61
C VAL A 373 -52.72 -0.94 30.45
N TYR A 374 -53.79 -0.63 31.17
CA TYR A 374 -54.46 0.67 31.14
C TYR A 374 -55.01 1.00 32.53
N GLU A 375 -54.95 2.27 32.93
CA GLU A 375 -55.49 2.77 34.22
C GLU A 375 -55.10 1.96 35.49
N GLY A 376 -53.97 1.25 35.45
CA GLY A 376 -53.49 0.41 36.55
C GLY A 376 -53.96 -1.05 36.52
N GLU A 377 -54.79 -1.45 35.54
CA GLU A 377 -55.22 -2.83 35.30
C GLU A 377 -54.43 -3.46 34.13
N GLU A 378 -54.17 -4.78 34.20
CA GLU A 378 -53.52 -5.56 33.13
C GLU A 378 -54.50 -6.63 32.60
N ALA A 379 -55.01 -6.46 31.39
CA ALA A 379 -55.87 -7.42 30.71
C ALA A 379 -55.04 -8.35 29.83
N ASN A 380 -55.13 -9.67 30.06
CA ASN A 380 -54.47 -10.67 29.21
C ASN A 380 -55.29 -10.92 27.94
N LEU A 381 -54.80 -10.46 26.78
CA LEU A 381 -55.50 -10.57 25.51
C LEU A 381 -55.43 -11.99 24.91
N LEU A 382 -54.61 -12.89 25.48
CA LEU A 382 -54.62 -14.31 25.12
C LEU A 382 -55.78 -15.07 25.79
N ARG A 383 -56.44 -14.52 26.82
CA ARG A 383 -57.58 -15.16 27.50
C ARG A 383 -58.84 -14.28 27.42
N GLY A 384 -59.98 -14.86 27.07
CA GLY A 384 -61.27 -14.17 27.14
C GLY A 384 -61.62 -13.21 25.99
N TYR A 385 -60.79 -13.10 24.93
CA TYR A 385 -61.05 -12.25 23.76
C TYR A 385 -61.08 -13.07 22.46
N ALA A 386 -61.93 -12.66 21.50
CA ALA A 386 -62.10 -13.34 20.23
C ALA A 386 -60.88 -13.15 19.32
N LYS A 387 -60.28 -14.27 18.87
CA LYS A 387 -59.08 -14.30 18.02
C LYS A 387 -59.44 -14.81 16.63
N GLU A 388 -59.03 -14.07 15.60
CA GLU A 388 -59.20 -14.46 14.21
C GLU A 388 -57.81 -14.60 13.55
N TYR A 389 -57.56 -15.74 12.92
CA TYR A 389 -56.28 -16.10 12.31
C TYR A 389 -56.41 -16.07 10.78
N VAL A 390 -55.75 -15.11 10.14
CA VAL A 390 -55.74 -15.01 8.67
C VAL A 390 -54.43 -15.60 8.13
N GLN A 391 -54.53 -16.65 7.31
CA GLN A 391 -53.39 -17.34 6.69
C GLN A 391 -52.31 -17.86 7.67
N PHE A 392 -52.74 -18.53 8.74
CA PHE A 392 -51.86 -19.30 9.64
C PHE A 392 -52.10 -20.80 9.50
N LEU A 393 -51.03 -21.57 9.66
CA LEU A 393 -51.13 -22.91 10.24
C LEU A 393 -51.01 -22.75 11.76
N ALA A 394 -52.13 -22.50 12.43
CA ALA A 394 -52.18 -22.37 13.89
C ALA A 394 -52.15 -23.78 14.52
N PHE A 395 -51.24 -24.00 15.48
CA PHE A 395 -51.12 -25.28 16.19
C PHE A 395 -51.91 -25.34 17.50
N THR A 396 -52.54 -24.23 17.87
CA THR A 396 -53.46 -24.15 19.02
C THR A 396 -54.88 -24.28 18.50
N GLY A 397 -55.65 -25.23 19.04
CA GLY A 397 -57.00 -25.53 18.58
C GLY A 397 -57.92 -24.32 18.65
N VAL A 398 -58.72 -24.10 17.62
CA VAL A 398 -59.77 -23.08 17.63
C VAL A 398 -60.78 -23.45 18.71
N GLY A 399 -60.81 -22.69 19.82
CA GLY A 399 -61.80 -22.84 20.89
C GLY A 399 -61.26 -23.15 22.30
N GLU A 400 -59.95 -23.32 22.50
CA GLU A 400 -59.37 -23.50 23.84
C GLU A 400 -58.73 -22.20 24.35
N GLU A 401 -58.98 -21.83 25.61
CA GLU A 401 -58.35 -20.71 26.33
C GLU A 401 -56.85 -21.00 26.58
N ALA A 402 -56.04 -20.99 25.53
CA ALA A 402 -54.61 -21.29 25.62
C ALA A 402 -53.79 -20.07 26.07
N ASP A 403 -52.83 -20.32 26.99
CA ASP A 403 -51.87 -19.34 27.52
C ASP A 403 -50.79 -18.91 26.54
N CYS A 404 -50.72 -19.56 25.39
CA CYS A 404 -49.79 -19.23 24.33
C CYS A 404 -50.42 -19.48 22.97
N VAL A 405 -49.94 -18.76 21.97
CA VAL A 405 -50.31 -18.95 20.57
C VAL A 405 -49.06 -19.36 19.82
N SER A 406 -49.08 -20.54 19.21
CA SER A 406 -48.01 -21.02 18.33
C SER A 406 -48.55 -21.36 16.94
N GLY A 407 -47.72 -21.13 15.92
CA GLY A 407 -48.10 -21.35 14.54
C GLY A 407 -46.94 -21.17 13.57
N ILE A 408 -47.17 -21.54 12.32
CA ILE A 408 -46.28 -21.20 11.20
C ILE A 408 -46.90 -20.02 10.43
N SER A 409 -46.14 -18.92 10.32
CA SER A 409 -46.43 -17.87 9.34
C SER A 409 -46.22 -18.42 7.93
N THR A 410 -47.12 -18.16 6.99
CA THR A 410 -46.99 -18.63 5.60
C THR A 410 -46.46 -17.56 4.65
N GLY A 411 -46.15 -16.36 5.17
CA GLY A 411 -45.61 -15.23 4.42
C GLY A 411 -46.50 -13.99 4.52
N ASN A 412 -46.45 -13.12 3.49
CA ASN A 412 -46.92 -11.72 3.41
C ASN A 412 -48.36 -11.35 3.86
N THR A 413 -49.09 -12.25 4.49
CA THR A 413 -50.52 -12.11 4.79
C THR A 413 -50.94 -12.78 6.11
N SER A 414 -49.99 -13.26 6.93
CA SER A 414 -50.29 -13.83 8.25
C SER A 414 -50.63 -12.74 9.28
N GLN A 415 -51.92 -12.63 9.64
CA GLN A 415 -52.45 -11.60 10.55
C GLN A 415 -53.28 -12.17 11.72
N LEU A 416 -52.88 -11.86 12.95
CA LEU A 416 -53.67 -12.17 14.15
C LEU A 416 -54.55 -10.96 14.50
N LEU A 417 -55.86 -11.12 14.45
CA LEU A 417 -56.81 -10.11 14.90
C LEU A 417 -57.38 -10.48 16.27
N ILE A 418 -57.44 -9.49 17.16
CA ILE A 418 -58.08 -9.58 18.48
C ILE A 418 -59.18 -8.55 18.52
N ARG A 419 -60.41 -8.99 18.76
CA ARG A 419 -61.61 -8.14 18.79
C ARG A 419 -62.11 -7.96 20.22
N ASP A 420 -62.98 -6.97 20.38
CA ASP A 420 -63.69 -6.65 21.63
C ASP A 420 -62.75 -6.27 22.77
N LEU A 421 -61.71 -5.49 22.47
CA LEU A 421 -60.75 -4.99 23.46
C LEU A 421 -61.48 -4.24 24.61
N PRO A 422 -60.95 -4.32 25.84
CA PRO A 422 -61.58 -3.68 26.98
C PRO A 422 -61.61 -2.15 26.82
N PRO A 423 -62.64 -1.46 27.35
CA PRO A 423 -62.68 0.00 27.35
C PRO A 423 -61.50 0.54 28.16
N HIS A 424 -60.77 1.50 27.59
CA HIS A 424 -59.53 2.05 28.12
C HIS A 424 -59.49 3.57 27.91
N GLY A 425 -58.75 4.29 28.78
CA GLY A 425 -58.54 5.73 28.70
C GLY A 425 -57.59 6.17 27.58
N GLU A 426 -57.16 7.45 27.57
CA GLU A 426 -56.33 8.04 26.50
C GLU A 426 -54.94 7.40 26.31
N THR A 427 -54.47 6.60 27.28
CA THR A 427 -53.16 5.95 27.23
C THR A 427 -53.26 4.48 27.64
N ALA A 428 -52.71 3.58 26.81
CA ALA A 428 -52.61 2.15 27.10
C ALA A 428 -51.20 1.63 26.76
N THR A 429 -50.75 0.56 27.41
CA THR A 429 -49.44 -0.07 27.15
C THR A 429 -49.62 -1.52 26.78
N LEU A 430 -49.20 -1.91 25.58
CA LEU A 430 -49.22 -3.30 25.12
C LEU A 430 -47.91 -4.00 25.51
N ARG A 431 -48.00 -5.13 26.19
CA ARG A 431 -46.86 -6.00 26.54
C ARG A 431 -46.98 -7.31 25.78
N LEU A 432 -45.91 -7.73 25.12
CA LEU A 432 -45.91 -8.99 24.38
C LEU A 432 -44.57 -9.71 24.48
N GLU A 433 -44.61 -11.04 24.59
CA GLU A 433 -43.43 -11.91 24.62
C GLU A 433 -43.49 -12.90 23.46
N LEU A 434 -42.50 -12.79 22.57
CA LEU A 434 -42.44 -13.59 21.36
C LEU A 434 -41.07 -14.26 21.19
N SER A 435 -41.08 -15.51 20.74
CA SER A 435 -39.91 -16.20 20.18
C SER A 435 -40.23 -16.71 18.77
N CYS A 436 -39.26 -16.65 17.85
CA CYS A 436 -39.42 -17.12 16.48
C CYS A 436 -38.18 -17.85 15.94
N SER A 437 -38.40 -18.87 15.11
CA SER A 437 -37.34 -19.60 14.39
C SER A 437 -37.63 -19.61 12.90
N PHE A 438 -36.58 -19.34 12.10
CA PHE A 438 -36.61 -19.35 10.64
C PHE A 438 -35.90 -20.57 10.04
N GLU A 439 -35.40 -21.48 10.88
CA GLU A 439 -34.76 -22.75 10.49
C GLU A 439 -35.65 -23.95 10.87
N ILE A 440 -35.64 -25.00 10.04
CA ILE A 440 -36.42 -26.23 10.29
C ILE A 440 -35.71 -27.06 11.37
N GLY A 441 -36.02 -26.79 12.64
CA GLY A 441 -35.51 -27.54 13.81
C GLY A 441 -36.44 -28.67 14.28
N GLU A 442 -35.97 -29.48 15.24
CA GLU A 442 -36.74 -30.58 15.86
C GLU A 442 -38.13 -30.11 16.37
N ASP A 443 -38.21 -28.87 16.87
CA ASP A 443 -39.44 -28.25 17.38
C ASP A 443 -40.55 -28.14 16.32
N VAL A 444 -40.17 -27.86 15.06
CA VAL A 444 -41.10 -27.75 13.92
C VAL A 444 -41.57 -29.14 13.49
N VAL A 445 -40.66 -30.12 13.50
CA VAL A 445 -40.96 -31.52 13.18
C VAL A 445 -41.90 -32.13 14.23
N GLN A 446 -41.66 -31.85 15.51
CA GLN A 446 -42.46 -32.35 16.63
C GLN A 446 -43.87 -31.74 16.66
N ALA A 447 -44.01 -30.45 16.31
CA ALA A 447 -45.31 -29.79 16.17
C ALA A 447 -46.14 -30.34 14.99
N LEU A 448 -45.49 -30.71 13.89
CA LEU A 448 -46.13 -31.30 12.70
C LEU A 448 -46.55 -32.76 12.92
N GLN A 449 -45.89 -33.51 13.80
CA GLN A 449 -46.24 -34.90 14.13
C GLN A 449 -47.55 -35.04 14.93
N LEU A 450 -48.10 -33.96 15.49
CA LEU A 450 -49.27 -33.99 16.37
C LEU A 450 -50.65 -33.88 15.66
N GLN A 451 -50.72 -33.76 14.32
CA GLN A 451 -52.02 -33.74 13.61
C GLN A 451 -52.07 -34.63 12.35
N HIS A 452 -52.83 -35.72 12.45
CA HIS A 452 -52.98 -36.75 11.42
C HIS A 452 -54.05 -36.43 10.34
N SER A 453 -54.09 -35.19 9.82
CA SER A 453 -54.97 -34.87 8.68
C SER A 453 -54.45 -33.80 7.71
N ALA A 454 -53.17 -33.41 7.80
CA ALA A 454 -52.58 -32.37 6.94
C ALA A 454 -51.68 -32.91 5.81
N GLU A 455 -51.50 -34.22 5.66
CA GLU A 455 -50.54 -34.78 4.69
C GLU A 455 -50.86 -34.45 3.22
N VAL A 456 -52.15 -34.34 2.85
CA VAL A 456 -52.56 -34.14 1.45
C VAL A 456 -52.44 -32.67 1.01
N ALA A 457 -52.77 -31.72 1.89
CA ALA A 457 -52.62 -30.28 1.60
C ALA A 457 -51.15 -29.84 1.73
N LEU A 458 -50.42 -30.41 2.68
CA LEU A 458 -49.00 -30.12 2.89
C LEU A 458 -48.12 -30.67 1.76
N SER A 459 -48.43 -31.83 1.18
CA SER A 459 -47.69 -32.37 0.03
C SER A 459 -47.77 -31.46 -1.20
N ALA A 460 -48.95 -30.92 -1.50
CA ALA A 460 -49.14 -29.98 -2.61
C ALA A 460 -48.45 -28.63 -2.35
N ALA A 461 -48.53 -28.11 -1.12
CA ALA A 461 -47.89 -26.86 -0.72
C ALA A 461 -46.36 -26.98 -0.62
N LEU A 462 -45.83 -28.11 -0.11
CA LEU A 462 -44.39 -28.41 -0.07
C LEU A 462 -43.82 -28.63 -1.47
N HIS A 463 -44.60 -29.20 -2.40
CA HIS A 463 -44.16 -29.35 -3.78
C HIS A 463 -44.08 -28.00 -4.51
N ASP A 464 -45.09 -27.14 -4.37
CA ASP A 464 -45.08 -25.79 -4.96
C ASP A 464 -44.04 -24.89 -4.28
N ALA A 465 -43.94 -24.94 -2.95
CA ALA A 465 -42.89 -24.26 -2.20
C ALA A 465 -41.51 -24.79 -2.55
N GLY A 466 -41.35 -26.10 -2.77
CA GLY A 466 -40.09 -26.72 -3.22
C GLY A 466 -39.64 -26.18 -4.57
N LEU A 467 -40.55 -26.12 -5.55
CA LEU A 467 -40.29 -25.52 -6.87
C LEU A 467 -39.97 -24.02 -6.78
N ARG A 468 -40.64 -23.29 -5.88
CA ARG A 468 -40.37 -21.87 -5.63
C ARG A 468 -39.04 -21.65 -4.93
N ILE A 469 -38.71 -22.48 -3.94
CA ILE A 469 -37.45 -22.46 -3.21
C ILE A 469 -36.32 -22.79 -4.18
N GLU A 470 -36.47 -23.76 -5.08
CA GLU A 470 -35.43 -24.10 -6.06
C GLU A 470 -35.16 -22.93 -7.02
N ARG A 471 -36.21 -22.26 -7.52
CA ARG A 471 -36.08 -21.03 -8.32
C ARG A 471 -35.47 -19.89 -7.52
N LEU A 472 -35.88 -19.70 -6.26
CA LEU A 472 -35.36 -18.67 -5.39
C LEU A 472 -33.91 -18.94 -5.00
N LEU A 473 -33.51 -20.19 -4.73
CA LEU A 473 -32.14 -20.58 -4.45
C LEU A 473 -31.24 -20.37 -5.66
N THR A 474 -31.73 -20.65 -6.87
CA THR A 474 -31.00 -20.36 -8.10
C THR A 474 -30.82 -18.85 -8.29
N ALA A 475 -31.89 -18.06 -8.14
CA ALA A 475 -31.83 -16.61 -8.23
C ALA A 475 -31.02 -15.97 -7.09
N ASN A 476 -31.04 -16.56 -5.89
CA ASN A 476 -30.30 -16.09 -4.72
C ASN A 476 -28.82 -16.47 -4.84
N ALA A 477 -28.48 -17.61 -5.45
CA ALA A 477 -27.10 -17.95 -5.79
C ALA A 477 -26.52 -16.99 -6.85
N GLU A 478 -27.32 -16.60 -7.86
CA GLU A 478 -26.93 -15.57 -8.83
C GLU A 478 -26.77 -14.20 -8.17
N LYS A 479 -27.71 -13.81 -7.30
CA LYS A 479 -27.61 -12.56 -6.52
C LYS A 479 -26.45 -12.57 -5.54
N GLU A 480 -26.16 -13.68 -4.88
CA GLU A 480 -25.04 -13.82 -3.94
C GLU A 480 -23.71 -13.76 -4.69
N LYS A 481 -23.64 -14.32 -5.90
CA LYS A 481 -22.49 -14.16 -6.80
C LYS A 481 -22.31 -12.69 -7.22
N ALA A 482 -23.40 -12.00 -7.54
CA ALA A 482 -23.38 -10.57 -7.85
C ALA A 482 -23.03 -9.70 -6.63
N LEU A 483 -23.55 -10.03 -5.44
CA LEU A 483 -23.26 -9.32 -4.18
C LEU A 483 -21.81 -9.54 -3.76
N LYS A 484 -21.26 -10.75 -3.93
CA LYS A 484 -19.84 -11.03 -3.68
C LYS A 484 -18.94 -10.24 -4.63
N LEU A 485 -19.35 -10.07 -5.88
CA LEU A 485 -18.63 -9.23 -6.85
C LEU A 485 -18.70 -7.74 -6.47
N ALA A 486 -19.87 -7.25 -6.07
CA ALA A 486 -20.06 -5.87 -5.64
C ALA A 486 -19.38 -5.55 -4.30
N ALA A 487 -19.44 -6.46 -3.32
CA ALA A 487 -18.75 -6.34 -2.03
C ALA A 487 -17.22 -6.34 -2.22
N LYS A 488 -16.71 -7.11 -3.18
CA LYS A 488 -15.30 -7.06 -3.56
C LYS A 488 -14.92 -5.71 -4.16
N GLN A 489 -15.74 -5.15 -5.05
CA GLN A 489 -15.52 -3.81 -5.61
C GLN A 489 -15.58 -2.70 -4.55
N ILE A 490 -16.51 -2.79 -3.60
CA ILE A 490 -16.62 -1.82 -2.50
C ILE A 490 -15.43 -1.96 -1.54
N GLY A 491 -14.98 -3.18 -1.24
CA GLY A 491 -13.78 -3.42 -0.45
C GLY A 491 -12.52 -2.82 -1.09
N GLU A 492 -12.36 -2.98 -2.41
CA GLU A 492 -11.26 -2.38 -3.16
C GLU A 492 -11.32 -0.83 -3.15
N GLN A 493 -12.52 -0.24 -3.10
CA GLN A 493 -12.71 1.21 -2.99
C GLN A 493 -12.44 1.74 -1.56
N ILE A 494 -12.83 1.01 -0.52
CA ILE A 494 -12.57 1.36 0.88
C ILE A 494 -11.06 1.28 1.17
N ASP A 495 -10.39 0.22 0.73
CA ASP A 495 -8.92 0.07 0.84
C ASP A 495 -8.19 1.23 0.14
N THR A 496 -8.74 1.71 -0.99
CA THR A 496 -8.19 2.85 -1.72
C THR A 496 -8.39 4.16 -0.96
N LEU A 497 -9.55 4.35 -0.31
CA LEU A 497 -9.84 5.55 0.49
C LEU A 497 -9.01 5.62 1.77
N GLU A 498 -8.79 4.48 2.43
CA GLU A 498 -7.93 4.36 3.61
C GLU A 498 -6.48 4.74 3.30
N LEU A 499 -5.95 4.23 2.18
CA LEU A 499 -4.62 4.58 1.69
C LEU A 499 -4.50 6.07 1.35
N LEU A 500 -5.58 6.70 0.87
CA LEU A 500 -5.60 8.14 0.57
C LEU A 500 -5.66 9.01 1.84
N CYS A 501 -6.42 8.60 2.85
CA CYS A 501 -6.47 9.29 4.15
C CYS A 501 -5.13 9.21 4.89
N GLU A 502 -4.46 8.06 4.88
CA GLU A 502 -3.17 7.88 5.54
C GLU A 502 -2.02 8.60 4.81
N ASP A 503 -2.05 8.63 3.48
CA ASP A 503 -1.13 9.43 2.68
C ASP A 503 -1.38 10.94 2.85
N SER A 504 -2.63 11.37 3.13
CA SER A 504 -2.94 12.77 3.46
C SER A 504 -2.37 13.17 4.82
N ARG A 505 -2.63 12.38 5.87
CA ARG A 505 -2.13 12.61 7.22
C ARG A 505 -0.59 12.62 7.26
N ARG A 506 0.06 11.65 6.60
CA ARG A 506 1.53 11.62 6.44
C ARG A 506 2.11 12.82 5.70
N ARG A 507 1.36 13.43 4.77
CA ARG A 507 1.80 14.63 4.06
C ARG A 507 1.66 15.86 4.94
N GLU A 508 0.62 15.95 5.75
CA GLU A 508 0.44 17.02 6.73
C GLU A 508 1.53 16.98 7.81
N ALA A 509 1.83 15.81 8.35
CA ALA A 509 2.94 15.62 9.30
C ALA A 509 4.31 15.99 8.68
N LYS A 510 4.56 15.59 7.42
CA LYS A 510 5.81 15.94 6.72
C LYS A 510 5.86 17.41 6.34
N LEU A 511 4.75 18.05 6.01
CA LEU A 511 4.67 19.50 5.77
C LEU A 511 4.95 20.29 7.04
N ALA A 512 4.42 19.86 8.19
CA ALA A 512 4.71 20.47 9.48
C ALA A 512 6.19 20.28 9.90
N ALA A 513 6.79 19.13 9.60
CA ALA A 513 8.21 18.88 9.84
C ALA A 513 9.11 19.71 8.91
N ILE A 514 8.83 19.72 7.60
CA ILE A 514 9.59 20.50 6.61
C ILE A 514 9.43 22.01 6.86
N SER A 515 8.26 22.47 7.32
CA SER A 515 8.05 23.88 7.66
C SER A 515 8.88 24.31 8.87
N ARG A 516 9.06 23.43 9.87
CA ARG A 516 9.96 23.66 11.01
C ARG A 516 11.42 23.66 10.58
N ASP A 517 11.85 22.64 9.82
CA ASP A 517 13.20 22.56 9.26
C ASP A 517 13.53 23.77 8.39
N LEU A 518 12.57 24.26 7.59
CA LEU A 518 12.76 25.44 6.75
C LEU A 518 12.82 26.72 7.59
N GLN A 519 12.09 26.83 8.69
CA GLN A 519 12.22 27.95 9.62
C GLN A 519 13.59 27.94 10.33
N GLU A 520 14.06 26.76 10.75
CA GLU A 520 15.38 26.58 11.37
C GLU A 520 16.50 26.87 10.37
N GLN A 521 16.44 26.32 9.15
CA GLN A 521 17.42 26.61 8.10
C GLN A 521 17.37 28.06 7.63
N ARG A 522 16.22 28.74 7.62
CA ARG A 522 16.14 30.17 7.32
C ARG A 522 16.74 31.03 8.45
N ALA A 523 16.56 30.63 9.70
CA ALA A 523 17.18 31.28 10.85
C ALA A 523 18.71 31.07 10.85
N GLU A 524 19.17 29.85 10.53
CA GLU A 524 20.57 29.50 10.41
C GLU A 524 21.23 30.17 9.20
N ALA A 525 20.57 30.17 8.03
CA ALA A 525 21.03 30.89 6.85
C ALA A 525 21.06 32.40 7.08
N SER A 526 20.11 32.97 7.83
CA SER A 526 20.17 34.40 8.21
C SER A 526 21.33 34.68 9.16
N ARG A 527 21.61 33.80 10.13
CA ARG A 527 22.79 33.92 11.00
C ARG A 527 24.10 33.77 10.22
N LEU A 528 24.20 32.77 9.35
CA LEU A 528 25.35 32.53 8.50
C LEU A 528 25.54 33.66 7.49
N ASN A 529 24.48 34.21 6.90
CA ASN A 529 24.59 35.37 6.02
C ASN A 529 25.02 36.62 6.78
N ALA A 530 24.53 36.86 8.00
CA ALA A 530 25.02 37.96 8.85
C ALA A 530 26.46 37.76 9.35
N GLU A 531 26.91 36.51 9.47
CA GLU A 531 28.30 36.15 9.77
C GLU A 531 29.19 36.27 8.52
N ILE A 532 28.69 35.85 7.35
CA ILE A 532 29.36 35.99 6.05
C ILE A 532 29.46 37.45 5.68
N GLU A 533 28.43 38.28 5.83
CA GLU A 533 28.50 39.73 5.59
C GLU A 533 29.51 40.39 6.52
N ARG A 534 29.56 40.01 7.81
CA ARG A 534 30.59 40.50 8.73
C ARG A 534 31.99 40.04 8.32
N ARG A 535 32.15 38.77 7.95
CA ARG A 535 33.43 38.22 7.47
C ARG A 535 33.81 38.70 6.08
N GLU A 536 32.88 39.07 5.21
CA GLU A 536 33.12 39.63 3.89
C GLU A 536 33.47 41.10 4.00
N GLN A 537 32.88 41.83 4.95
CA GLN A 537 33.26 43.19 5.27
C GLN A 537 34.67 43.21 5.88
N GLN A 538 34.91 42.33 6.86
CA GLN A 538 36.23 42.16 7.49
C GLN A 538 37.26 41.61 6.50
N ALA A 539 36.89 40.66 5.62
CA ALA A 539 37.74 40.15 4.55
C ALA A 539 37.85 41.11 3.37
N LYS A 540 36.97 42.10 3.19
CA LYS A 540 37.15 43.21 2.24
C LYS A 540 38.14 44.21 2.78
N GLU A 541 38.03 44.58 4.05
CA GLU A 541 38.99 45.46 4.73
C GLU A 541 40.36 44.79 4.80
N GLU A 542 40.41 43.52 5.19
CA GLU A 542 41.62 42.69 5.14
C GLU A 542 42.05 42.43 3.70
N ARG A 543 41.19 42.20 2.70
CA ARG A 543 41.61 42.07 1.29
C ARG A 543 42.16 43.36 0.74
N VAL A 544 41.66 44.53 1.12
CA VAL A 544 42.23 45.79 0.65
C VAL A 544 43.62 46.01 1.26
N LEU A 545 43.81 45.63 2.53
CA LEU A 545 45.13 45.62 3.18
C LEU A 545 46.06 44.54 2.59
N LEU A 546 45.53 43.35 2.37
CA LEU A 546 46.21 42.15 1.88
C LEU A 546 46.50 42.26 0.39
N ILE A 547 45.68 42.91 -0.44
CA ILE A 547 46.00 43.18 -1.86
C ILE A 547 47.19 44.14 -1.91
N ARG A 548 47.22 45.18 -1.07
CA ARG A 548 48.40 46.05 -0.94
C ARG A 548 49.65 45.31 -0.44
N GLN A 549 49.50 44.41 0.53
CA GLN A 549 50.60 43.58 1.02
C GLN A 549 51.02 42.52 -0.02
N LYS A 550 50.07 41.90 -0.72
CA LYS A 550 50.25 40.85 -1.73
C LYS A 550 50.80 41.41 -3.02
N ASP A 551 50.54 42.65 -3.41
CA ASP A 551 51.20 43.28 -4.56
C ASP A 551 52.69 43.48 -4.28
N LEU A 552 53.05 43.86 -3.05
CA LEU A 552 54.44 43.89 -2.56
C LEU A 552 55.05 42.48 -2.44
N GLU A 553 54.26 41.50 -2.00
CA GLU A 553 54.68 40.10 -1.89
C GLU A 553 54.76 39.40 -3.25
N ILE A 554 53.95 39.77 -4.26
CA ILE A 554 53.98 39.22 -5.62
C ILE A 554 55.26 39.64 -6.34
N GLU A 555 55.76 40.84 -6.06
CA GLU A 555 57.05 41.31 -6.57
C GLU A 555 58.23 40.54 -5.91
N ASN A 556 58.10 40.18 -4.63
CA ASN A 556 59.03 39.26 -3.94
C ASN A 556 58.87 37.79 -4.40
N TYR A 557 57.65 37.32 -4.65
CA TYR A 557 57.36 35.95 -5.11
C TYR A 557 57.79 35.74 -6.56
N ARG A 558 57.86 36.79 -7.39
CA ARG A 558 58.54 36.71 -8.70
C ARG A 558 60.04 36.47 -8.57
N GLN A 559 60.67 36.91 -7.46
CA GLN A 559 62.07 36.62 -7.14
C GLN A 559 62.24 35.24 -6.46
N GLU A 560 61.26 34.75 -5.68
CA GLU A 560 61.29 33.41 -5.03
C GLU A 560 60.81 32.26 -5.94
N VAL A 561 59.95 32.51 -6.93
CA VAL A 561 59.54 31.49 -7.94
C VAL A 561 60.73 31.12 -8.85
N ALA A 562 61.79 31.94 -8.88
CA ALA A 562 63.08 31.57 -9.45
C ALA A 562 63.90 30.58 -8.57
N SER A 563 63.52 30.33 -7.31
CA SER A 563 64.27 29.45 -6.39
C SER A 563 63.54 28.19 -5.91
N TYR A 564 62.24 28.02 -6.13
CA TYR A 564 61.46 26.89 -5.60
C TYR A 564 61.03 25.85 -6.66
N SER A 565 61.93 25.54 -7.59
CA SER A 565 61.87 24.35 -8.46
C SER A 565 62.21 23.04 -7.70
N GLY A 566 61.64 22.82 -6.51
CA GLY A 566 61.87 21.59 -5.76
C GLY A 566 61.11 21.50 -4.44
N SER A 567 60.25 20.47 -4.32
CA SER A 567 59.71 19.79 -3.10
C SER A 567 58.17 19.74 -3.07
N LEU A 568 57.48 18.57 -3.08
CA LEU A 568 57.34 17.43 -2.13
C LEU A 568 56.32 17.62 -0.97
N SER A 569 55.03 17.79 -1.29
CA SER A 569 53.94 17.69 -0.29
C SER A 569 52.65 17.04 -0.83
N TRP A 570 52.77 15.97 -1.62
CA TRP A 570 51.66 15.13 -2.10
C TRP A 570 51.18 14.07 -1.06
N LYS A 571 51.67 14.10 0.18
CA LYS A 571 51.50 12.97 1.11
C LYS A 571 50.33 13.05 2.11
N ILE A 572 49.42 14.04 2.07
CA ILE A 572 48.51 14.28 3.22
C ILE A 572 46.99 14.24 2.96
N THR A 573 46.47 14.14 1.73
CA THR A 573 45.01 14.30 1.50
C THR A 573 44.20 13.03 1.18
N LEU A 574 44.63 11.86 1.67
CA LEU A 574 43.95 10.56 1.47
C LEU A 574 42.68 10.30 2.35
N PRO A 575 42.48 10.87 3.55
CA PRO A 575 41.33 10.48 4.40
C PRO A 575 39.98 11.17 4.12
N LEU A 576 39.89 12.05 3.11
CA LEU A 576 38.69 12.89 2.87
C LEU A 576 37.82 12.41 1.69
N ARG A 577 38.14 11.26 1.07
CA ARG A 577 37.43 10.78 -0.13
C ARG A 577 36.32 9.75 0.10
N MET A 578 36.18 9.18 1.31
CA MET A 578 35.19 8.11 1.57
C MET A 578 33.80 8.59 2.07
N GLY A 579 33.61 9.87 2.39
CA GLY A 579 32.34 10.38 2.90
C GLY A 579 31.29 10.78 1.85
N ARG A 580 31.67 10.85 0.56
CA ARG A 580 30.84 11.48 -0.50
C ARG A 580 29.92 10.55 -1.27
N GLU A 581 29.91 9.24 -0.97
CA GLU A 581 29.14 8.24 -1.72
C GLU A 581 27.75 7.97 -1.12
N ILE A 582 27.61 8.00 0.21
CA ILE A 582 26.35 7.76 0.91
C ILE A 582 25.33 8.88 0.65
N GLU A 583 25.81 10.11 0.45
CA GLU A 583 24.99 11.30 0.18
C GLU A 583 24.32 11.29 -1.22
N ARG A 584 24.93 10.60 -2.20
CA ARG A 584 24.50 10.64 -3.61
C ARG A 584 23.33 9.70 -3.91
N SER A 585 23.20 8.62 -3.15
CA SER A 585 22.12 7.63 -3.30
C SER A 585 20.80 8.08 -2.64
N ALA A 586 20.86 8.85 -1.54
CA ALA A 586 19.69 9.42 -0.87
C ALA A 586 19.01 10.55 -1.68
N LYS A 587 19.82 11.41 -2.33
CA LYS A 587 19.32 12.54 -3.14
C LYS A 587 18.52 12.13 -4.39
N ARG A 588 18.80 10.96 -4.99
CA ARG A 588 18.03 10.45 -6.17
C ARG A 588 16.63 9.98 -5.80
N ARG A 589 16.47 9.33 -4.64
CA ARG A 589 15.16 8.86 -4.11
C ARG A 589 14.25 10.01 -3.67
N PHE A 590 14.82 11.05 -3.06
CA PHE A 590 14.08 12.24 -2.62
C PHE A 590 13.55 13.08 -3.79
N LYS A 591 14.31 13.20 -4.89
CA LYS A 591 13.90 13.91 -6.12
C LYS A 591 12.64 13.31 -6.77
N GLY A 592 12.54 11.99 -6.87
CA GLY A 592 11.37 11.32 -7.46
C GLY A 592 10.10 11.47 -6.63
N TRP A 593 10.22 11.41 -5.29
CA TRP A 593 9.12 11.56 -4.36
C TRP A 593 8.63 13.02 -4.24
N ALA A 594 9.56 13.99 -4.17
CA ALA A 594 9.24 15.42 -4.16
C ALA A 594 8.57 15.88 -5.47
N LYS A 595 8.99 15.35 -6.62
CA LYS A 595 8.38 15.63 -7.94
C LYS A 595 6.90 15.19 -7.98
N GLY A 596 6.58 14.00 -7.48
CA GLY A 596 5.20 13.51 -7.41
C GLY A 596 4.31 14.22 -6.38
N LEU A 597 4.89 14.85 -5.36
CA LEU A 597 4.19 15.67 -4.36
C LEU A 597 3.92 17.10 -4.86
N LEU A 598 4.91 17.73 -5.50
CA LEU A 598 4.77 19.02 -6.15
C LEU A 598 3.78 18.96 -7.32
N GLN A 599 3.76 17.87 -8.06
CA GLN A 599 2.80 17.61 -9.14
C GLN A 599 1.36 17.49 -8.60
N ARG A 600 1.13 16.74 -7.51
CA ARG A 600 -0.18 16.64 -6.85
C ARG A 600 -0.62 17.94 -6.17
N TYR A 601 0.33 18.70 -5.61
CA TYR A 601 0.08 20.03 -5.06
C TYR A 601 -0.25 21.05 -6.16
N ALA A 602 0.42 21.01 -7.31
CA ALA A 602 0.13 21.86 -8.46
C ALA A 602 -1.25 21.55 -9.07
N ILE A 603 -1.64 20.26 -9.15
CA ILE A 603 -3.00 19.84 -9.56
C ILE A 603 -4.06 20.39 -8.59
N ARG A 604 -3.87 20.26 -7.27
CA ARG A 604 -4.80 20.83 -6.26
C ARG A 604 -4.83 22.37 -6.25
N ARG A 605 -3.70 23.03 -6.53
CA ARG A 605 -3.63 24.50 -6.58
C ARG A 605 -4.30 25.06 -7.85
N ASN A 606 -4.22 24.36 -8.98
CA ASN A 606 -4.91 24.76 -10.22
C ASN A 606 -6.44 24.64 -10.12
N GLN A 607 -6.97 23.70 -9.32
CA GLN A 607 -8.40 23.64 -8.99
C GLN A 607 -8.91 24.91 -8.26
N HIS A 608 -8.02 25.64 -7.57
CA HIS A 608 -8.36 26.89 -6.87
C HIS A 608 -7.97 28.16 -7.64
N SER A 609 -7.14 28.07 -8.69
CA SER A 609 -6.83 29.21 -9.56
C SER A 609 -7.78 29.25 -10.76
N LEU A 610 -9.05 29.59 -10.49
CA LEU A 610 -9.88 30.23 -11.51
C LEU A 610 -9.13 31.52 -11.94
N HIS A 611 -8.58 31.53 -13.17
CA HIS A 611 -8.02 32.70 -13.90
C HIS A 611 -6.49 32.81 -14.14
N ALA A 612 -5.77 31.70 -14.32
CA ALA A 612 -4.53 31.70 -15.13
C ALA A 612 -4.63 30.63 -16.23
N GLY A 613 -5.50 30.87 -17.21
CA GLY A 613 -5.80 29.90 -18.28
C GLY A 613 -4.65 29.66 -19.26
N LEU A 614 -4.85 28.71 -20.17
CA LEU A 614 -4.10 28.51 -21.43
C LEU A 614 -4.32 29.71 -22.39
N THR A 615 -4.14 30.92 -21.89
CA THR A 615 -4.40 32.20 -22.57
C THR A 615 -3.09 32.96 -22.70
N GLY A 616 -2.56 33.01 -23.91
CA GLY A 616 -1.35 33.74 -24.26
C GLY A 616 -1.14 33.68 -25.78
N ARG A 617 -0.45 34.69 -26.34
CA ARG A 617 0.00 34.60 -27.73
C ARG A 617 1.02 33.46 -27.84
N LEU A 618 0.72 32.49 -28.69
CA LEU A 618 1.63 31.43 -29.06
C LEU A 618 2.82 32.02 -29.86
N PRO A 619 4.08 31.79 -29.45
CA PRO A 619 5.25 32.40 -30.11
C PRO A 619 5.49 31.94 -31.55
N TYR A 620 5.04 30.74 -31.92
CA TYR A 620 5.25 30.18 -33.27
C TYR A 620 3.97 30.25 -34.10
N LYS A 621 4.13 30.21 -35.43
CA LYS A 621 2.98 30.12 -36.36
C LYS A 621 2.39 28.72 -36.41
N GLN A 622 3.23 27.70 -36.25
CA GLN A 622 2.89 26.29 -36.33
C GLN A 622 3.43 25.53 -35.11
N TYR A 623 2.73 24.45 -34.73
CA TYR A 623 3.03 23.60 -33.59
C TYR A 623 2.89 22.12 -33.92
N ALA A 624 3.82 21.32 -33.41
CA ALA A 624 3.67 19.87 -33.33
C ALA A 624 3.04 19.48 -31.98
N LEU A 625 2.04 18.60 -32.02
CA LEU A 625 1.40 18.06 -30.83
C LEU A 625 2.07 16.73 -30.45
N ILE A 626 2.60 16.65 -29.24
CA ILE A 626 3.37 15.52 -28.73
C ILE A 626 2.63 14.87 -27.56
N PHE A 627 2.30 13.60 -27.69
CA PHE A 627 1.79 12.76 -26.60
C PHE A 627 2.91 11.86 -26.05
N SER A 628 3.17 11.95 -24.75
CA SER A 628 4.19 11.13 -24.09
C SER A 628 3.77 10.73 -22.67
N HIS A 629 4.58 9.91 -21.99
CA HIS A 629 4.28 9.42 -20.65
C HIS A 629 4.90 10.24 -19.51
N THR A 630 5.90 11.10 -19.79
CA THR A 630 6.48 12.05 -18.83
C THR A 630 6.84 13.39 -19.48
N ASN A 631 7.14 14.40 -18.66
CA ASN A 631 7.72 15.67 -19.08
C ASN A 631 9.18 15.49 -19.54
N TYR A 632 9.46 15.72 -20.82
CA TYR A 632 10.80 15.52 -21.39
C TYR A 632 11.84 16.54 -20.88
N LEU A 633 11.39 17.66 -20.29
CA LEU A 633 12.30 18.67 -19.70
C LEU A 633 12.85 18.24 -18.33
N GLU A 634 12.22 17.26 -17.68
CA GLU A 634 12.52 16.90 -16.30
C GLU A 634 12.95 15.43 -16.13
N SER A 635 12.89 14.63 -17.19
CA SER A 635 13.20 13.20 -17.20
C SER A 635 14.16 12.89 -18.35
N MET A 636 15.14 12.02 -18.10
CA MET A 636 16.23 11.71 -19.02
C MET A 636 16.30 10.20 -19.31
N GLY A 637 15.18 9.65 -19.79
CA GLY A 637 15.11 8.31 -20.38
C GLY A 637 15.41 8.33 -21.88
N GLY A 638 15.45 7.15 -22.51
CA GLY A 638 15.72 7.03 -23.95
C GLY A 638 14.64 7.67 -24.82
N THR A 639 13.37 7.58 -24.41
CA THR A 639 12.23 8.22 -25.09
C THR A 639 12.29 9.73 -24.94
N GLU A 640 12.54 10.24 -23.73
CA GLU A 640 12.68 11.69 -23.50
C GLU A 640 13.88 12.29 -24.23
N LYS A 641 14.99 11.56 -24.32
CA LYS A 641 16.16 11.92 -25.13
C LYS A 641 15.77 12.15 -26.60
N TYR A 642 14.92 11.27 -27.15
CA TYR A 642 14.42 11.43 -28.52
C TYR A 642 13.48 12.63 -28.65
N ILE A 643 12.52 12.79 -27.73
CA ILE A 643 11.58 13.93 -27.75
C ILE A 643 12.34 15.26 -27.63
N TYR A 644 13.38 15.33 -26.79
CA TYR A 644 14.21 16.51 -26.65
C TYR A 644 14.93 16.88 -27.96
N GLU A 645 15.53 15.91 -28.64
CA GLU A 645 16.17 16.12 -29.94
C GLU A 645 15.16 16.52 -31.02
N GLN A 646 13.98 15.88 -31.04
CA GLN A 646 12.89 16.25 -31.93
C GLN A 646 12.42 17.69 -31.68
N ALA A 647 12.21 18.07 -30.43
CA ALA A 647 11.81 19.41 -30.03
C ALA A 647 12.84 20.47 -30.46
N SER A 648 14.13 20.19 -30.23
CA SER A 648 15.24 21.05 -30.65
C SER A 648 15.26 21.23 -32.16
N TYR A 649 15.12 20.13 -32.92
CA TYR A 649 15.07 20.17 -34.39
C TYR A 649 13.86 20.96 -34.91
N LEU A 650 12.66 20.73 -34.36
CA LEU A 650 11.44 21.45 -34.76
C LEU A 650 11.55 22.95 -34.47
N SER A 651 12.08 23.31 -33.30
CA SER A 651 12.31 24.70 -32.89
C SER A 651 13.28 25.43 -33.84
N GLN A 652 14.38 24.77 -34.24
CA GLN A 652 15.30 25.29 -35.25
C GLN A 652 14.64 25.52 -36.61
N ASN A 653 13.59 24.76 -36.93
CA ASN A 653 12.77 24.90 -38.14
C ASN A 653 11.52 25.79 -37.93
N ASN A 654 11.50 26.59 -36.86
CA ASN A 654 10.43 27.55 -36.54
C ASN A 654 9.05 26.90 -36.32
N VAL A 655 9.04 25.65 -35.86
CA VAL A 655 7.85 24.91 -35.43
C VAL A 655 7.89 24.75 -33.91
N GLY A 656 6.89 25.28 -33.22
CA GLY A 656 6.75 25.12 -31.78
C GLY A 656 6.32 23.71 -31.41
N ILE A 657 6.38 23.38 -30.12
CA ILE A 657 5.88 22.10 -29.60
C ILE A 657 4.82 22.32 -28.53
N ILE A 658 3.81 21.47 -28.54
CA ILE A 658 2.82 21.33 -27.47
C ILE A 658 2.90 19.88 -27.01
N GLN A 659 3.41 19.67 -25.81
CA GLN A 659 3.47 18.34 -25.21
C GLN A 659 2.32 18.18 -24.21
N ILE A 660 1.66 17.04 -24.27
CA ILE A 660 0.68 16.59 -23.28
C ILE A 660 1.18 15.27 -22.69
N TYR A 661 1.17 15.16 -21.36
CA TYR A 661 1.55 13.95 -20.65
C TYR A 661 0.72 13.74 -19.38
N PRO A 662 0.57 12.51 -18.87
CA PRO A 662 -0.22 12.23 -17.67
C PRO A 662 0.32 12.95 -16.43
N GLY A 663 -0.58 13.61 -15.69
CA GLY A 663 -0.25 14.24 -14.41
C GLY A 663 0.00 13.23 -13.27
N GLN A 664 -0.43 11.99 -13.46
CA GLN A 664 -0.23 10.86 -12.55
C GLN A 664 -0.36 9.55 -13.34
N SER A 665 -0.21 8.41 -12.65
CA SER A 665 -0.36 7.09 -13.27
C SER A 665 -1.84 6.73 -13.44
N TYR A 666 -2.29 6.60 -14.69
CA TYR A 666 -3.58 6.03 -15.06
C TYR A 666 -3.42 4.63 -15.66
N SER A 667 -4.47 3.81 -15.58
CA SER A 667 -4.53 2.51 -16.26
C SER A 667 -5.04 2.72 -17.68
N LEU A 668 -4.41 2.06 -18.65
CA LEU A 668 -4.79 2.16 -20.06
C LEU A 668 -6.25 1.71 -20.30
N LEU A 669 -6.67 0.66 -19.59
CA LEU A 669 -7.97 0.01 -19.78
C LEU A 669 -9.05 0.45 -18.78
N ASN A 670 -8.69 1.07 -17.66
CA ASN A 670 -9.70 1.51 -16.70
C ASN A 670 -10.13 2.95 -17.01
N THR A 671 -11.40 3.24 -16.76
CA THR A 671 -11.96 4.58 -16.85
C THR A 671 -12.06 5.22 -15.46
N LYS A 672 -11.40 6.35 -15.29
CA LYS A 672 -11.47 7.22 -14.11
C LYS A 672 -11.98 8.59 -14.56
N GLU A 673 -12.83 9.19 -13.73
CA GLU A 673 -13.28 10.57 -13.89
C GLU A 673 -12.22 11.55 -13.30
N ASP A 674 -12.25 12.81 -13.73
CA ASP A 674 -11.34 13.88 -13.26
C ASP A 674 -9.84 13.56 -13.47
N THR A 675 -9.48 13.24 -14.70
CA THR A 675 -8.08 13.06 -15.11
C THR A 675 -7.42 14.39 -15.45
N PHE A 676 -6.14 14.51 -15.12
CA PHE A 676 -5.33 15.72 -15.27
C PHE A 676 -4.05 15.40 -16.03
N TYR A 677 -3.73 16.26 -16.99
CA TYR A 677 -2.58 16.12 -17.86
C TYR A 677 -1.73 17.39 -17.79
N GLY A 678 -0.41 17.21 -17.76
CA GLY A 678 0.55 18.28 -17.81
C GLY A 678 0.70 18.78 -19.24
N VAL A 679 0.76 20.10 -19.41
CA VAL A 679 0.92 20.75 -20.71
C VAL A 679 2.23 21.54 -20.73
N VAL A 680 3.08 21.29 -21.72
CA VAL A 680 4.30 22.07 -22.00
C VAL A 680 4.15 22.72 -23.38
N VAL A 681 4.44 24.01 -23.48
CA VAL A 681 4.40 24.76 -24.74
C VAL A 681 5.73 25.47 -24.95
N SER A 682 6.44 25.13 -26.04
CA SER A 682 7.72 25.76 -26.41
C SER A 682 8.70 25.84 -25.23
N ASP A 683 9.03 24.69 -24.65
CA ASP A 683 9.93 24.50 -23.50
C ASP A 683 9.46 25.10 -22.16
N GLN A 684 8.21 25.57 -22.07
CA GLN A 684 7.63 26.10 -20.85
C GLN A 684 6.48 25.23 -20.34
N PHE A 685 6.63 24.72 -19.11
CA PHE A 685 5.53 24.06 -18.41
C PHE A 685 4.42 25.06 -18.08
N ARG A 686 3.20 24.79 -18.55
CA ARG A 686 2.02 25.67 -18.39
C ARG A 686 1.18 25.32 -17.17
N GLY A 687 1.12 24.04 -16.80
CA GLY A 687 0.32 23.58 -15.68
C GLY A 687 -0.29 22.21 -15.93
N PHE A 688 -1.09 21.76 -14.96
CA PHE A 688 -1.94 20.60 -15.09
C PHE A 688 -3.38 21.04 -15.35
N TYR A 689 -4.03 20.41 -16.32
CA TYR A 689 -5.37 20.72 -16.77
C TYR A 689 -6.17 19.43 -16.96
N SER A 690 -7.48 19.51 -16.78
CA SER A 690 -8.38 18.40 -17.10
C SER A 690 -8.37 18.09 -18.60
N VAL A 691 -8.72 16.85 -18.96
CA VAL A 691 -8.85 16.47 -20.39
C VAL A 691 -9.82 17.39 -21.14
N GLN A 692 -10.90 17.82 -20.49
CA GLN A 692 -11.88 18.73 -21.06
C GLN A 692 -11.28 20.11 -21.34
N GLU A 693 -10.59 20.72 -20.37
CA GLU A 693 -9.94 22.03 -20.56
C GLU A 693 -8.92 22.00 -21.71
N ILE A 694 -8.16 20.92 -21.83
CA ILE A 694 -7.18 20.74 -22.91
C ILE A 694 -7.88 20.59 -24.25
N THR A 695 -8.94 19.79 -24.32
CA THR A 695 -9.77 19.61 -25.53
C THR A 695 -10.36 20.94 -25.99
N GLU A 696 -10.95 21.71 -25.08
CA GLU A 696 -11.47 23.05 -25.38
C GLU A 696 -10.37 24.00 -25.88
N TRP A 697 -9.18 23.94 -25.29
CA TRP A 697 -8.06 24.76 -25.73
C TRP A 697 -7.54 24.36 -27.13
N LEU A 698 -7.31 23.07 -27.38
CA LEU A 698 -6.85 22.55 -28.67
C LEU A 698 -7.84 22.92 -29.79
N SER A 699 -9.14 22.87 -29.52
CA SER A 699 -10.17 23.29 -30.47
C SER A 699 -10.05 24.77 -30.89
N ARG A 700 -9.48 25.64 -30.05
CA ARG A 700 -9.27 27.08 -30.38
C ARG A 700 -7.99 27.31 -31.18
N ILE A 701 -7.02 26.43 -31.07
CA ILE A 701 -5.69 26.58 -31.70
C ILE A 701 -5.43 25.59 -32.84
N HIS A 702 -6.39 24.75 -33.22
CA HIS A 702 -6.24 23.72 -34.25
C HIS A 702 -5.58 24.19 -35.55
N ARG A 703 -5.84 25.44 -35.99
CA ARG A 703 -5.23 26.04 -37.19
C ARG A 703 -3.71 26.23 -37.11
N HIS A 704 -3.17 26.22 -35.89
CA HIS A 704 -1.74 26.30 -35.62
C HIS A 704 -1.10 24.91 -35.51
N LEU A 705 -1.87 23.83 -35.41
CA LEU A 705 -1.31 22.48 -35.34
C LEU A 705 -0.89 22.01 -36.74
N ALA A 706 0.28 21.39 -36.83
CA ALA A 706 0.87 20.94 -38.08
C ALA A 706 1.01 19.41 -38.16
N GLU A 707 1.43 18.78 -37.06
CA GLU A 707 1.69 17.33 -36.98
C GLU A 707 1.40 16.79 -35.58
N ILE A 708 1.11 15.50 -35.49
CA ILE A 708 0.86 14.77 -34.23
C ILE A 708 1.90 13.67 -34.09
N TYR A 709 2.57 13.65 -32.95
CA TYR A 709 3.52 12.61 -32.55
C TYR A 709 3.05 11.92 -31.28
N THR A 710 2.85 10.61 -31.34
CA THR A 710 2.58 9.80 -30.15
C THR A 710 3.81 8.97 -29.84
N HIS A 711 4.51 9.31 -28.76
CA HIS A 711 5.73 8.60 -28.35
C HIS A 711 5.45 7.47 -27.37
N HIS A 712 4.52 7.65 -26.44
CA HIS A 712 4.23 6.62 -25.45
C HIS A 712 2.91 6.87 -24.73
N LEU A 713 2.13 5.80 -24.53
CA LEU A 713 0.87 5.81 -23.78
C LEU A 713 0.94 5.16 -22.39
N LEU A 714 2.14 5.08 -21.77
CA LEU A 714 2.26 4.61 -20.39
C LEU A 714 1.64 5.64 -19.47
N ASN A 715 0.94 5.17 -18.44
CA ASN A 715 0.19 6.02 -17.52
C ASN A 715 -0.98 6.77 -18.14
N TRP A 716 -1.34 6.51 -19.40
CA TRP A 716 -2.53 7.09 -20.01
C TRP A 716 -3.75 6.22 -19.75
N GLN A 717 -4.91 6.86 -19.79
CA GLN A 717 -6.20 6.21 -20.01
C GLN A 717 -6.55 6.33 -21.49
N ILE A 718 -6.92 5.21 -22.14
CA ILE A 718 -7.12 5.21 -23.60
C ILE A 718 -8.28 6.11 -24.04
N SER A 719 -9.35 6.21 -23.23
CA SER A 719 -10.50 7.07 -23.53
C SER A 719 -10.13 8.56 -23.57
N ASP A 720 -9.25 9.02 -22.68
CA ASP A 720 -8.82 10.42 -22.66
C ASP A 720 -7.92 10.75 -23.84
N TYR A 721 -6.97 9.86 -24.13
CA TYR A 721 -6.10 10.00 -25.29
C TYR A 721 -6.92 10.04 -26.59
N THR A 722 -7.88 9.12 -26.73
CA THR A 722 -8.75 9.08 -27.93
C THR A 722 -9.67 10.30 -28.02
N ALA A 723 -10.15 10.85 -26.90
CA ALA A 723 -10.92 12.09 -26.90
C ALA A 723 -10.08 13.29 -27.40
N LEU A 724 -8.83 13.42 -26.93
CA LEU A 724 -7.91 14.46 -27.39
C LEU A 724 -7.56 14.29 -28.88
N LEU A 725 -7.28 13.06 -29.32
CA LEU A 725 -6.92 12.78 -30.71
C LEU A 725 -8.09 13.09 -31.66
N ARG A 726 -9.31 12.64 -31.34
CA ARG A 726 -10.51 12.92 -32.15
C ARG A 726 -10.79 14.41 -32.27
N ASN A 727 -10.67 15.16 -31.18
CA ASN A 727 -10.92 16.60 -31.19
C ASN A 727 -9.98 17.35 -32.14
N VAL A 728 -8.72 16.94 -32.18
CA VAL A 728 -7.72 17.57 -33.05
C VAL A 728 -7.96 17.20 -34.51
N GLU A 729 -8.34 15.97 -34.80
CA GLU A 729 -8.63 15.51 -36.17
C GLU A 729 -9.93 16.05 -36.76
N GLU A 730 -10.98 16.21 -35.94
CA GLU A 730 -12.23 16.84 -36.36
C GLU A 730 -12.00 18.28 -36.86
N ALA A 731 -10.93 18.92 -36.38
CA ALA A 731 -10.55 20.27 -36.77
C ALA A 731 -9.67 20.33 -38.04
N GLY A 732 -9.24 19.18 -38.58
CA GLY A 732 -8.49 19.05 -39.84
C GLY A 732 -7.63 17.78 -39.90
N VAL A 733 -7.30 17.33 -41.12
CA VAL A 733 -6.41 16.15 -41.32
C VAL A 733 -4.96 16.54 -41.06
N LEU A 734 -4.44 16.17 -39.89
CA LEU A 734 -3.05 16.33 -39.50
C LEU A 734 -2.30 15.00 -39.61
N PRO A 735 -1.07 14.97 -40.15
CA PRO A 735 -0.25 13.76 -40.15
C PRO A 735 -0.02 13.24 -38.73
N HIS A 736 -0.40 12.00 -38.47
CA HIS A 736 -0.21 11.32 -37.20
C HIS A 736 0.87 10.24 -37.30
N THR A 737 1.94 10.40 -36.54
CA THR A 737 3.04 9.44 -36.42
C THR A 737 3.04 8.83 -35.03
N PHE A 738 2.93 7.50 -34.96
CA PHE A 738 3.08 6.75 -33.72
C PHE A 738 4.48 6.15 -33.61
N PHE A 739 5.27 6.57 -32.63
CA PHE A 739 6.57 5.99 -32.34
C PHE A 739 6.45 4.85 -31.32
N MET A 740 6.90 3.65 -31.68
CA MET A 740 7.02 2.53 -30.75
C MET A 740 8.46 2.43 -30.27
N HIS A 741 8.81 3.21 -29.24
CA HIS A 741 10.15 3.17 -28.65
C HIS A 741 10.44 1.86 -27.93
N ASP A 742 9.42 1.13 -27.50
CA ASP A 742 9.47 -0.14 -26.80
C ASP A 742 8.24 -1.00 -27.12
N PHE A 743 8.04 -2.08 -26.37
CA PHE A 743 6.99 -3.07 -26.63
C PHE A 743 5.69 -2.82 -25.86
N PHE A 744 5.51 -1.66 -25.22
CA PHE A 744 4.28 -1.33 -24.47
C PHE A 744 3.02 -1.45 -25.32
N ALA A 745 3.12 -1.08 -26.60
CA ALA A 745 2.00 -1.19 -27.53
C ALA A 745 1.55 -2.64 -27.76
N LEU A 746 2.43 -3.61 -27.51
CA LEU A 746 2.18 -5.03 -27.74
C LEU A 746 1.70 -5.77 -26.47
N CYS A 747 2.13 -5.30 -25.31
CA CYS A 747 1.92 -5.94 -24.01
C CYS A 747 2.11 -4.93 -22.85
N SER A 748 1.40 -5.15 -21.74
CA SER A 748 1.63 -4.39 -20.49
C SER A 748 3.04 -4.58 -19.90
N SER A 749 3.73 -5.68 -20.26
CA SER A 749 5.17 -5.84 -20.05
C SER A 749 5.91 -5.18 -21.22
N TYR A 750 6.26 -3.91 -21.08
CA TYR A 750 7.03 -3.17 -22.09
C TYR A 750 8.45 -3.73 -22.35
N HIS A 751 8.91 -4.67 -21.49
CA HIS A 751 10.13 -5.45 -21.68
C HIS A 751 9.91 -6.85 -22.27
N MET A 752 8.65 -7.27 -22.50
CA MET A 752 8.28 -8.58 -23.07
C MET A 752 8.88 -9.79 -22.34
N MET A 753 9.04 -9.66 -21.03
CA MET A 753 9.54 -10.73 -20.16
C MET A 753 8.39 -11.59 -19.65
N TYR A 754 8.57 -12.91 -19.71
CA TYR A 754 7.62 -13.88 -19.18
C TYR A 754 7.55 -13.82 -17.65
N GLN A 755 6.34 -13.81 -17.10
CA GLN A 755 6.10 -13.88 -15.66
C GLN A 755 4.94 -14.84 -15.37
N PRO A 756 5.19 -16.00 -14.74
CA PRO A 756 4.19 -17.06 -14.61
C PRO A 756 3.05 -16.71 -13.64
N LYS A 757 1.84 -17.23 -13.89
CA LYS A 757 0.61 -16.96 -13.10
C LYS A 757 0.61 -17.55 -11.67
N ILE A 758 1.32 -18.66 -11.41
CA ILE A 758 1.25 -19.40 -10.13
C ILE A 758 2.60 -19.35 -9.38
N ARG A 759 2.61 -18.96 -8.09
CA ARG A 759 3.83 -18.78 -7.25
C ARG A 759 4.73 -20.03 -7.15
N GLN A 760 4.18 -21.23 -7.23
CA GLN A 760 4.95 -22.49 -7.15
C GLN A 760 5.97 -22.59 -8.30
N SER A 761 5.62 -22.06 -9.47
CA SER A 761 6.51 -21.95 -10.62
C SER A 761 7.55 -20.83 -10.52
N ILE A 762 7.53 -19.92 -9.55
CA ILE A 762 8.53 -18.83 -9.46
C ILE A 762 9.84 -19.32 -8.84
N LYS A 763 9.77 -20.25 -7.88
CA LYS A 763 10.95 -20.94 -7.33
C LYS A 763 11.51 -21.99 -8.30
N GLU A 764 10.64 -22.62 -9.08
CA GLU A 764 11.01 -23.64 -10.07
C GLU A 764 11.44 -23.04 -11.41
N ALA A 765 10.87 -21.90 -11.85
CA ALA A 765 11.09 -21.40 -13.19
C ALA A 765 12.55 -21.09 -13.45
N LYS A 766 13.28 -20.43 -12.54
CA LYS A 766 14.67 -19.96 -12.75
C LYS A 766 14.96 -19.29 -14.13
N GLU A 767 13.96 -19.09 -14.99
CA GLU A 767 14.05 -18.69 -16.38
C GLU A 767 13.42 -17.31 -16.51
N ARG A 768 14.27 -16.29 -16.42
CA ARG A 768 13.97 -14.98 -17.01
C ARG A 768 14.10 -15.16 -18.52
N ARG A 769 13.00 -15.44 -19.22
CA ARG A 769 12.99 -15.58 -20.68
C ARG A 769 12.06 -14.55 -21.34
N THR A 770 12.46 -14.11 -22.53
CA THR A 770 11.65 -13.26 -23.39
C THR A 770 10.53 -14.07 -24.04
N CYS A 771 9.38 -13.44 -24.28
CA CYS A 771 8.28 -14.05 -25.04
C CYS A 771 8.36 -13.76 -26.54
N ILE A 772 9.30 -12.93 -27.01
CA ILE A 772 9.31 -12.41 -28.39
C ILE A 772 9.43 -13.53 -29.42
N ALA A 773 10.35 -14.47 -29.23
CA ALA A 773 10.56 -15.58 -30.17
C ALA A 773 9.28 -16.44 -30.32
N ASP A 774 8.62 -16.76 -29.21
CA ASP A 774 7.35 -17.51 -29.23
C ASP A 774 6.23 -16.72 -29.93
N ILE A 775 6.16 -15.40 -29.69
CA ILE A 775 5.17 -14.50 -30.30
C ILE A 775 5.37 -14.41 -31.81
N ILE A 776 6.61 -14.27 -32.28
CA ILE A 776 6.93 -14.24 -33.72
C ILE A 776 6.57 -15.58 -34.36
N THR A 777 6.94 -16.70 -33.72
CA THR A 777 6.69 -18.06 -34.24
C THR A 777 5.20 -18.37 -34.35
N THR A 778 4.37 -17.81 -33.47
CA THR A 778 2.91 -18.02 -33.43
C THR A 778 2.11 -16.93 -34.14
N ALA A 779 2.78 -16.02 -34.88
CA ALA A 779 2.16 -14.87 -35.54
C ALA A 779 1.23 -14.09 -34.60
N GLY A 780 1.67 -13.89 -33.35
CA GLY A 780 0.98 -13.06 -32.35
C GLY A 780 -0.31 -13.62 -31.74
N THR A 781 -0.90 -14.68 -32.30
CA THR A 781 -2.13 -15.32 -31.81
C THR A 781 -1.81 -16.46 -30.85
N ASP A 782 -2.40 -16.41 -29.64
CA ASP A 782 -2.41 -17.53 -28.67
C ASP A 782 -1.03 -18.13 -28.33
N ALA A 783 0.03 -17.31 -28.30
CA ALA A 783 1.33 -17.75 -27.82
C ALA A 783 1.15 -18.42 -26.44
N ALA A 784 1.39 -19.74 -26.36
CA ALA A 784 1.13 -20.54 -25.16
C ALA A 784 1.85 -19.98 -23.92
N ILE A 785 2.99 -19.31 -24.14
CA ILE A 785 3.73 -18.58 -23.11
C ILE A 785 2.90 -17.44 -22.50
N CYS A 786 2.14 -16.68 -23.30
CA CYS A 786 1.29 -15.59 -22.82
C CYS A 786 0.07 -16.11 -22.03
N GLN A 787 -0.48 -17.27 -22.40
CA GLN A 787 -1.60 -17.88 -21.67
C GLN A 787 -1.25 -18.22 -20.22
N ASN A 788 0.01 -18.55 -19.96
CA ASN A 788 0.52 -18.83 -18.61
C ASN A 788 1.18 -17.63 -17.93
N CYS A 789 1.18 -16.47 -18.60
CA CYS A 789 1.79 -15.24 -18.12
C CYS A 789 0.78 -14.36 -17.37
N THR A 790 1.22 -13.70 -16.29
CA THR A 790 0.44 -12.69 -15.56
C THR A 790 0.05 -11.51 -16.44
N HIS A 791 0.93 -11.09 -17.35
CA HIS A 791 0.63 -10.05 -18.34
C HIS A 791 -0.36 -10.50 -19.42
N GLY A 792 -0.66 -11.81 -19.49
CA GLY A 792 -1.62 -12.39 -20.41
C GLY A 792 -3.09 -12.24 -20.01
N ILE A 793 -3.39 -11.83 -18.78
CA ILE A 793 -4.77 -11.83 -18.23
C ILE A 793 -5.71 -10.90 -19.01
N ALA A 794 -5.23 -9.74 -19.46
CA ALA A 794 -5.99 -8.75 -20.23
C ALA A 794 -5.30 -8.39 -21.56
N LEU A 795 -4.47 -9.29 -22.10
CA LEU A 795 -3.64 -8.99 -23.27
C LEU A 795 -4.48 -8.73 -24.54
N ALA A 796 -5.58 -9.45 -24.71
CA ALA A 796 -6.51 -9.24 -25.82
C ALA A 796 -7.15 -7.84 -25.75
N GLU A 797 -7.72 -7.49 -24.59
CA GLU A 797 -8.31 -6.16 -24.33
C GLU A 797 -7.28 -5.04 -24.51
N TRP A 798 -6.05 -5.25 -24.04
CA TRP A 798 -4.93 -4.32 -24.21
C TRP A 798 -4.65 -4.03 -25.68
N ARG A 799 -4.54 -5.09 -26.50
CA ARG A 799 -4.24 -4.96 -27.92
C ARG A 799 -5.41 -4.34 -28.69
N GLU A 800 -6.64 -4.70 -28.34
CA GLU A 800 -7.85 -4.14 -28.94
C GLU A 800 -8.06 -2.67 -28.56
N ALA A 801 -7.67 -2.23 -27.36
CA ALA A 801 -7.72 -0.82 -26.99
C ALA A 801 -6.76 0.05 -27.80
N LEU A 802 -5.58 -0.48 -28.14
CA LEU A 802 -4.55 0.23 -28.91
C LEU A 802 -4.75 0.13 -30.42
N ARG A 803 -5.40 -0.94 -30.91
CA ARG A 803 -5.62 -1.18 -32.35
C ARG A 803 -6.25 0.02 -33.07
N PRO A 804 -7.31 0.68 -32.58
CA PRO A 804 -7.88 1.86 -33.23
C PRO A 804 -6.89 3.02 -33.36
N VAL A 805 -6.08 3.27 -32.33
CA VAL A 805 -5.08 4.35 -32.33
C VAL A 805 -4.00 4.09 -33.37
N LEU A 806 -3.51 2.85 -33.45
CA LEU A 806 -2.50 2.46 -34.42
C LEU A 806 -3.07 2.48 -35.85
N HIS A 807 -4.31 2.02 -36.03
CA HIS A 807 -4.99 2.06 -37.32
C HIS A 807 -5.24 3.49 -37.79
N GLN A 808 -5.52 4.43 -36.89
CA GLN A 808 -5.74 5.84 -37.18
C GLN A 808 -4.45 6.55 -37.58
N SER A 809 -3.29 6.13 -37.06
CA SER A 809 -2.00 6.71 -37.43
C SER A 809 -1.68 6.54 -38.93
N ASP A 810 -1.09 7.58 -39.53
CA ASP A 810 -0.62 7.54 -40.93
C ASP A 810 0.61 6.65 -41.07
N ARG A 811 1.46 6.65 -40.03
CA ARG A 811 2.69 5.85 -39.99
C ARG A 811 3.04 5.42 -38.57
N ILE A 812 3.59 4.22 -38.46
CA ILE A 812 4.12 3.65 -37.22
C ILE A 812 5.64 3.58 -37.35
N VAL A 813 6.37 4.34 -36.55
CA VAL A 813 7.83 4.36 -36.59
C VAL A 813 8.38 3.47 -35.49
N VAL A 814 9.18 2.49 -35.88
CA VAL A 814 9.85 1.54 -34.99
C VAL A 814 11.37 1.70 -35.13
N PRO A 815 12.16 1.49 -34.07
CA PRO A 815 13.57 1.86 -34.10
C PRO A 815 14.49 0.82 -34.77
N SER A 816 14.00 -0.38 -35.07
CA SER A 816 14.79 -1.47 -35.64
C SER A 816 13.91 -2.50 -36.35
N ASP A 817 14.51 -3.29 -37.26
CA ASP A 817 13.83 -4.40 -37.92
C ASP A 817 13.37 -5.47 -36.91
N PHE A 818 14.13 -5.69 -35.83
CA PHE A 818 13.73 -6.57 -34.72
C PHE A 818 12.37 -6.17 -34.12
N VAL A 819 12.15 -4.86 -33.91
CA VAL A 819 10.85 -4.36 -33.43
C VAL A 819 9.80 -4.47 -34.52
N LYS A 820 10.13 -4.16 -35.78
CA LYS A 820 9.19 -4.32 -36.91
C LYS A 820 8.64 -5.73 -37.01
N GLU A 821 9.49 -6.75 -36.96
CA GLU A 821 9.07 -8.16 -37.03
C GLU A 821 8.16 -8.52 -35.86
N THR A 822 8.51 -8.07 -34.64
CA THR A 822 7.70 -8.32 -33.45
C THR A 822 6.33 -7.63 -33.53
N VAL A 823 6.27 -6.39 -34.03
CA VAL A 823 5.03 -5.64 -34.21
C VAL A 823 4.18 -6.25 -35.32
N ALA A 824 4.78 -6.62 -36.46
CA ALA A 824 4.08 -7.24 -37.58
C ALA A 824 3.48 -8.61 -37.20
N ALA A 825 4.13 -9.36 -36.30
CA ALA A 825 3.57 -10.58 -35.75
C ALA A 825 2.29 -10.31 -34.94
N VAL A 826 2.20 -9.20 -34.20
CA VAL A 826 1.04 -8.88 -33.34
C VAL A 826 -0.07 -8.14 -34.11
N TYR A 827 0.30 -7.24 -35.02
CA TYR A 827 -0.59 -6.38 -35.81
C TYR A 827 -0.30 -6.55 -37.30
N PRO A 828 -0.58 -7.74 -37.89
CA PRO A 828 -0.25 -8.02 -39.28
C PRO A 828 -0.96 -7.09 -40.27
N ASP A 829 -2.16 -6.62 -39.91
CA ASP A 829 -2.99 -5.67 -40.66
C ASP A 829 -2.38 -4.27 -40.79
N MET A 830 -1.32 -3.95 -40.04
CA MET A 830 -0.70 -2.62 -40.01
C MET A 830 0.71 -2.61 -40.57
N THR A 831 1.19 -3.73 -41.11
CA THR A 831 2.58 -3.90 -41.58
C THR A 831 2.99 -2.85 -42.59
N ASP A 832 2.09 -2.48 -43.51
CA ASP A 832 2.34 -1.47 -44.56
C ASP A 832 2.56 -0.05 -44.02
N LYS A 833 2.13 0.21 -42.78
CA LYS A 833 2.32 1.50 -42.09
C LYS A 833 3.62 1.56 -41.29
N ILE A 834 4.27 0.42 -41.05
CA ILE A 834 5.47 0.35 -40.23
C ILE A 834 6.67 0.88 -41.03
N ARG A 835 7.44 1.79 -40.43
CA ARG A 835 8.68 2.36 -40.96
C ARG A 835 9.79 2.18 -39.94
N VAL A 836 10.87 1.52 -40.34
CA VAL A 836 12.03 1.30 -39.48
C VAL A 836 12.93 2.53 -39.56
N ARG A 837 13.16 3.18 -38.42
CA ARG A 837 14.01 4.35 -38.31
C ARG A 837 14.59 4.43 -36.91
N GLY A 838 15.87 4.10 -36.79
CA GLY A 838 16.61 4.25 -35.53
C GLY A 838 16.66 5.69 -35.05
N HIS A 839 16.91 5.92 -33.76
CA HIS A 839 16.91 7.27 -33.18
C HIS A 839 18.08 8.15 -33.66
N LEU A 840 19.22 7.52 -33.97
CA LEU A 840 20.43 8.16 -34.45
C LEU A 840 20.83 7.62 -35.82
N ILE A 841 21.60 8.41 -36.57
CA ILE A 841 22.29 7.97 -37.78
C ILE A 841 23.80 8.18 -37.64
N PHE A 842 24.55 7.37 -38.39
CA PHE A 842 25.98 7.53 -38.58
C PHE A 842 26.22 8.38 -39.83
N ASP A 843 26.87 9.52 -39.69
CA ASP A 843 27.22 10.39 -40.82
C ASP A 843 28.67 10.14 -41.26
N ARG A 844 29.64 10.83 -40.64
CA ARG A 844 31.06 10.76 -41.04
C ARG A 844 31.76 9.57 -40.46
N GLN A 845 32.37 8.75 -41.31
CA GLN A 845 33.22 7.64 -40.91
C GLN A 845 34.70 8.04 -40.89
N THR A 846 35.45 7.57 -39.89
CA THR A 846 36.92 7.64 -39.85
C THR A 846 37.48 6.30 -39.44
N ILE A 847 38.35 5.71 -40.25
CA ILE A 847 39.03 4.46 -39.91
C ILE A 847 40.27 4.77 -39.08
N ILE A 848 40.41 4.09 -37.95
CA ILE A 848 41.58 4.16 -37.08
C ILE A 848 42.15 2.75 -36.85
N TYR A 849 43.47 2.63 -36.76
CA TYR A 849 44.10 1.38 -36.35
C TYR A 849 44.27 1.36 -34.83
N LYS A 850 43.79 0.30 -34.18
CA LYS A 850 43.95 0.07 -32.74
C LYS A 850 45.01 -1.00 -32.49
N SER A 851 46.13 -0.62 -31.87
CA SER A 851 47.22 -1.54 -31.55
C SER A 851 46.86 -2.48 -30.40
N PRO A 852 47.45 -3.69 -30.34
CA PRO A 852 47.24 -4.62 -29.23
C PRO A 852 47.70 -4.05 -27.88
N PRO A 853 46.93 -4.23 -26.79
CA PRO A 853 47.34 -3.78 -25.46
C PRO A 853 48.35 -4.77 -24.84
N GLU A 854 49.61 -4.68 -25.26
CA GLU A 854 50.71 -5.56 -24.79
C GLU A 854 51.27 -5.11 -23.44
N ASN A 855 51.42 -3.79 -23.23
CA ASN A 855 52.06 -3.21 -22.04
C ASN A 855 51.07 -2.64 -21.01
N ARG A 856 49.79 -2.98 -21.12
CA ARG A 856 48.74 -2.57 -20.17
C ARG A 856 47.66 -3.64 -20.05
N LYS A 857 46.86 -3.54 -18.99
CA LYS A 857 45.62 -4.33 -18.86
C LYS A 857 44.64 -3.95 -19.97
N ILE A 858 43.79 -4.90 -20.37
CA ILE A 858 42.72 -4.66 -21.34
C ILE A 858 41.64 -3.82 -20.64
N ARG A 859 41.20 -2.73 -21.26
CA ARG A 859 40.20 -1.82 -20.70
C ARG A 859 38.81 -2.21 -21.15
N ILE A 860 37.99 -2.66 -20.20
CA ILE A 860 36.59 -3.02 -20.45
C ILE A 860 35.67 -2.02 -19.78
N ALA A 861 34.66 -1.53 -20.50
CA ALA A 861 33.68 -0.58 -19.97
C ALA A 861 32.28 -1.16 -19.88
N PHE A 862 31.58 -0.88 -18.78
CA PHE A 862 30.13 -0.89 -18.73
C PHE A 862 29.63 0.50 -19.16
N LEU A 863 28.78 0.57 -20.18
CA LEU A 863 28.27 1.83 -20.71
C LEU A 863 26.78 1.98 -20.40
N GLY A 864 26.41 3.06 -19.71
CA GLY A 864 25.03 3.39 -19.35
C GLY A 864 24.76 3.39 -17.84
N TYR A 865 23.48 3.50 -17.46
CA TYR A 865 23.08 3.56 -16.06
C TYR A 865 23.18 2.22 -15.34
N LYS A 866 23.49 2.26 -14.03
CA LYS A 866 23.46 1.11 -13.12
C LYS A 866 22.02 0.59 -12.97
N MET A 867 21.64 -0.41 -13.74
CA MET A 867 20.33 -1.07 -13.68
C MET A 867 20.42 -2.58 -13.88
N GLU A 868 19.64 -3.36 -13.12
CA GLU A 868 19.70 -4.82 -13.18
C GLU A 868 19.27 -5.38 -14.54
N ASN A 869 18.27 -4.79 -15.18
CA ASN A 869 17.85 -5.18 -16.53
C ASN A 869 18.91 -4.92 -17.61
N LYS A 870 19.93 -4.09 -17.32
CA LYS A 870 21.10 -3.85 -18.18
C LYS A 870 22.28 -4.77 -17.88
N GLY A 871 22.08 -5.80 -17.05
CA GLY A 871 23.11 -6.78 -16.71
C GLY A 871 24.06 -6.34 -15.60
N TRP A 872 23.60 -5.47 -14.70
CA TRP A 872 24.46 -4.95 -13.63
C TRP A 872 25.05 -6.05 -12.74
N SER A 873 24.27 -7.08 -12.40
CA SER A 873 24.77 -8.19 -11.58
C SER A 873 25.91 -8.98 -12.25
N VAL A 874 25.89 -9.11 -13.57
CA VAL A 874 26.99 -9.72 -14.34
C VAL A 874 28.23 -8.85 -14.25
N TRP A 875 28.09 -7.55 -14.50
CA TRP A 875 29.17 -6.59 -14.34
C TRP A 875 29.79 -6.64 -12.94
N GLU A 876 28.97 -6.72 -11.88
CA GLU A 876 29.46 -6.85 -10.50
C GLU A 876 30.27 -8.11 -10.26
N ARG A 877 29.88 -9.24 -10.86
CA ARG A 877 30.66 -10.47 -10.76
C ARG A 877 32.01 -10.34 -11.46
N LEU A 878 32.05 -9.70 -12.63
CA LEU A 878 33.29 -9.56 -13.42
C LEU A 878 34.33 -8.70 -12.71
N TYR A 879 33.99 -7.50 -12.23
CA TYR A 879 35.00 -6.64 -11.60
C TYR A 879 35.39 -7.10 -10.19
N LYS A 880 34.59 -7.94 -9.54
CA LYS A 880 34.92 -8.55 -8.22
C LYS A 880 35.79 -9.79 -8.34
N ASP A 881 35.93 -10.36 -9.54
CA ASP A 881 36.79 -11.51 -9.77
C ASP A 881 38.27 -11.08 -9.77
N GLU A 882 39.03 -11.57 -8.80
CA GLU A 882 40.44 -11.20 -8.62
C GLU A 882 41.33 -11.61 -9.80
N ALA A 883 41.02 -12.73 -10.45
CA ALA A 883 41.79 -13.21 -11.58
C ALA A 883 41.57 -12.31 -12.81
N LEU A 884 40.32 -11.93 -13.08
CA LEU A 884 40.01 -10.93 -14.11
C LEU A 884 40.60 -9.55 -13.75
N GLY A 885 40.61 -9.18 -12.47
CA GLY A 885 41.25 -7.95 -11.99
C GLY A 885 42.75 -7.85 -12.29
N ARG A 886 43.44 -8.97 -12.56
CA ARG A 886 44.85 -8.97 -13.00
C ARG A 886 44.99 -8.72 -14.51
N LEU A 887 43.98 -9.09 -15.29
CA LEU A 887 43.98 -9.03 -16.76
C LEU A 887 43.32 -7.74 -17.30
N TYR A 888 42.31 -7.24 -16.60
CA TYR A 888 41.46 -6.13 -17.05
C TYR A 888 41.53 -4.91 -16.13
N GLU A 889 41.34 -3.74 -16.74
CA GLU A 889 41.01 -2.48 -16.07
C GLU A 889 39.53 -2.19 -16.35
N PHE A 890 38.73 -2.04 -15.29
CA PHE A 890 37.29 -1.90 -15.41
C PHE A 890 36.90 -0.42 -15.41
N HIS A 891 36.06 -0.03 -16.36
CA HIS A 891 35.55 1.33 -16.50
C HIS A 891 34.01 1.33 -16.45
N HIS A 892 33.40 2.34 -15.84
CA HIS A 892 31.97 2.57 -15.93
C HIS A 892 31.71 3.96 -16.47
N ILE A 893 31.17 4.05 -17.69
CA ILE A 893 30.83 5.31 -18.34
C ILE A 893 29.32 5.53 -18.22
N GLY A 894 28.91 6.58 -17.49
CA GLY A 894 27.50 6.88 -17.23
C GLY A 894 27.09 6.89 -15.74
N SER A 895 28.03 6.62 -14.83
CA SER A 895 27.81 6.80 -13.38
C SER A 895 28.53 8.04 -12.84
N GLN A 896 27.97 8.61 -11.77
CA GLN A 896 28.60 9.68 -10.98
C GLN A 896 29.06 9.18 -9.60
N GLU A 897 28.77 7.92 -9.30
CA GLU A 897 29.03 7.28 -8.02
C GLU A 897 30.13 6.27 -8.27
N LYS A 898 31.28 6.47 -7.62
CA LYS A 898 32.25 5.39 -7.51
C LYS A 898 31.64 4.39 -6.52
N TYR A 899 31.87 3.11 -6.73
CA TYR A 899 31.23 2.05 -5.93
C TYR A 899 32.16 0.86 -5.71
N ALA A 900 33.31 0.86 -6.37
CA ALA A 900 34.37 -0.12 -6.25
C ALA A 900 35.69 0.57 -6.58
N ASP A 901 36.74 0.27 -5.83
CA ASP A 901 38.05 0.86 -6.07
C ASP A 901 38.71 0.34 -7.34
N GLN A 902 38.41 -0.92 -7.70
CA GLN A 902 38.87 -1.53 -8.94
C GLN A 902 38.13 -1.05 -10.21
N VAL A 903 37.18 -0.12 -10.11
CA VAL A 903 36.44 0.43 -11.27
C VAL A 903 36.64 1.93 -11.41
N SER A 904 37.09 2.35 -12.60
CA SER A 904 37.23 3.74 -13.01
C SER A 904 35.89 4.29 -13.51
N VAL A 905 35.29 5.23 -12.77
CA VAL A 905 33.96 5.78 -13.10
C VAL A 905 34.06 7.11 -13.82
N HIS A 906 33.34 7.23 -14.94
CA HIS A 906 33.34 8.40 -15.84
C HIS A 906 31.93 8.99 -15.95
N ARG A 907 31.82 10.28 -15.62
CA ARG A 907 30.58 11.05 -15.69
C ARG A 907 30.39 11.66 -17.07
N TYR A 908 29.16 11.60 -17.57
CA TYR A 908 28.71 12.39 -18.71
C TYR A 908 27.21 12.72 -18.57
N SER A 909 26.77 13.76 -19.26
CA SER A 909 25.41 14.20 -19.45
C SER A 909 25.15 14.51 -20.91
N PHE A 910 24.24 13.74 -21.52
CA PHE A 910 23.78 14.00 -22.88
C PHE A 910 23.30 15.44 -23.13
N LEU A 911 22.64 16.07 -22.15
CA LEU A 911 22.17 17.46 -22.28
C LEU A 911 23.31 18.47 -22.40
N LEU A 912 24.47 18.18 -21.80
CA LEU A 912 25.60 19.11 -21.77
C LEU A 912 26.62 18.81 -22.86
N GLU A 913 26.93 17.53 -23.09
CA GLU A 913 27.98 17.13 -24.05
C GLU A 913 27.42 16.61 -25.38
N GLY A 914 26.08 16.51 -25.50
CA GLY A 914 25.40 16.06 -26.72
C GLY A 914 25.58 14.58 -27.04
N ARG A 915 25.22 14.20 -28.27
CA ARG A 915 25.28 12.82 -28.80
C ARG A 915 26.67 12.20 -28.78
N MET A 916 27.72 13.02 -28.84
CA MET A 916 29.11 12.56 -28.83
C MET A 916 29.73 12.44 -27.44
N GLY A 917 29.02 12.77 -26.35
CA GLY A 917 29.57 12.73 -24.99
C GLY A 917 30.12 11.35 -24.60
N ALA A 918 29.30 10.30 -24.68
CA ALA A 918 29.74 8.92 -24.40
C ALA A 918 30.81 8.40 -25.39
N PRO A 919 30.65 8.55 -26.72
CA PRO A 919 31.68 8.16 -27.68
C PRO A 919 33.04 8.82 -27.40
N ASN A 920 33.04 10.12 -27.11
CA ASN A 920 34.26 10.86 -26.80
C ASN A 920 34.94 10.37 -25.52
N LEU A 921 34.18 9.94 -24.52
CA LEU A 921 34.74 9.33 -23.30
C LEU A 921 35.32 7.95 -23.55
N LEU A 922 34.64 7.10 -24.33
CA LEU A 922 35.19 5.79 -24.73
C LEU A 922 36.54 5.97 -25.44
N ILE A 923 36.63 6.96 -26.33
CA ILE A 923 37.85 7.31 -27.05
C ILE A 923 38.91 7.88 -26.09
N ALA A 924 38.55 8.85 -25.25
CA ALA A 924 39.50 9.52 -24.36
C ALA A 924 40.09 8.58 -23.30
N GLN A 925 39.32 7.57 -22.87
CA GLN A 925 39.79 6.56 -21.91
C GLN A 925 40.46 5.35 -22.59
N ASP A 926 40.55 5.35 -23.92
CA ASP A 926 41.10 4.26 -24.73
C ASP A 926 40.50 2.89 -24.36
N ILE A 927 39.17 2.83 -24.31
CA ILE A 927 38.43 1.60 -23.97
C ILE A 927 38.54 0.58 -25.10
N ASP A 928 38.87 -0.67 -24.76
CA ASP A 928 39.07 -1.78 -25.72
C ASP A 928 37.79 -2.57 -25.98
N LEU A 929 36.95 -2.75 -24.96
CA LEU A 929 35.70 -3.49 -25.04
C LEU A 929 34.59 -2.79 -24.27
N VAL A 930 33.37 -2.88 -24.76
CA VAL A 930 32.17 -2.49 -24.01
C VAL A 930 31.33 -3.73 -23.70
N LEU A 931 30.88 -3.86 -22.46
CA LEU A 931 29.91 -4.88 -22.05
C LEU A 931 28.50 -4.28 -22.04
N LEU A 932 27.62 -4.78 -22.91
CA LEU A 932 26.19 -4.44 -22.94
C LEU A 932 25.35 -5.69 -22.65
N TRP A 933 25.33 -6.15 -21.41
CA TRP A 933 24.74 -7.44 -21.04
C TRP A 933 23.24 -7.35 -20.68
N SER A 934 22.43 -6.75 -21.55
CA SER A 934 21.00 -6.58 -21.27
C SER A 934 20.30 -7.93 -21.14
N ILE A 935 19.65 -8.16 -20.00
CA ILE A 935 18.88 -9.38 -19.72
C ILE A 935 17.42 -9.28 -20.19
N VAL A 936 17.03 -8.10 -20.69
CA VAL A 936 15.76 -7.86 -21.37
C VAL A 936 16.05 -7.50 -22.83
N PRO A 937 15.15 -7.86 -23.76
CA PRO A 937 15.31 -7.48 -25.15
C PRO A 937 15.21 -5.95 -25.29
N GLU A 938 16.27 -5.30 -25.78
CA GLU A 938 16.22 -3.88 -26.10
C GLU A 938 15.54 -3.69 -27.46
N SER A 939 14.60 -2.76 -27.54
CA SER A 939 14.01 -2.30 -28.81
C SER A 939 15.01 -1.44 -29.60
N TYR A 940 15.78 -0.62 -28.88
CA TYR A 940 16.86 0.21 -29.38
C TYR A 940 17.86 0.48 -28.26
N SER A 941 19.15 0.54 -28.60
CA SER A 941 20.22 0.79 -27.63
C SER A 941 21.07 1.99 -28.04
N TYR A 942 20.91 3.11 -27.33
CA TYR A 942 21.80 4.27 -27.50
C TYR A 942 23.25 3.90 -27.20
N THR A 943 23.49 3.08 -26.18
CA THR A 943 24.83 2.69 -25.76
C THR A 943 25.51 1.81 -26.80
N LEU A 944 24.77 0.99 -27.55
CA LEU A 944 25.31 0.30 -28.73
C LEU A 944 25.77 1.30 -29.79
N GLN A 945 24.92 2.25 -30.16
CA GLN A 945 25.23 3.26 -31.18
C GLN A 945 26.42 4.13 -30.78
N GLU A 946 26.49 4.47 -29.49
CA GLU A 946 27.61 5.22 -28.90
C GLU A 946 28.92 4.42 -28.90
N SER A 947 28.85 3.09 -28.69
CA SER A 947 30.00 2.20 -28.78
C SER A 947 30.50 2.02 -30.21
N ILE A 948 29.58 1.86 -31.16
CA ILE A 948 29.88 1.80 -32.60
C ILE A 948 30.52 3.11 -33.06
N ALA A 949 29.97 4.26 -32.65
CA ALA A 949 30.53 5.56 -32.96
C ALA A 949 31.95 5.76 -32.42
N ALA A 950 32.28 5.18 -31.27
CA ALA A 950 33.63 5.19 -30.71
C ALA A 950 34.60 4.21 -31.40
N GLY A 951 34.08 3.29 -32.22
CA GLY A 951 34.85 2.19 -32.82
C GLY A 951 35.28 1.14 -31.80
N VAL A 952 34.48 0.92 -30.74
CA VAL A 952 34.79 -0.03 -29.67
C VAL A 952 33.87 -1.25 -29.77
N PRO A 953 34.42 -2.47 -29.87
CA PRO A 953 33.62 -3.67 -29.98
C PRO A 953 32.79 -3.96 -28.72
N VAL A 954 31.60 -4.52 -28.91
CA VAL A 954 30.62 -4.81 -27.84
C VAL A 954 30.51 -6.31 -27.57
N LEU A 955 30.48 -6.68 -26.29
CA LEU A 955 30.09 -8.01 -25.83
C LEU A 955 28.67 -7.99 -25.29
N THR A 956 27.83 -8.93 -25.74
CA THR A 956 26.42 -9.02 -25.33
C THR A 956 25.95 -10.48 -25.24
N SER A 957 24.72 -10.67 -24.74
CA SER A 957 24.04 -11.97 -24.73
C SER A 957 22.93 -12.05 -25.81
N PRO A 958 22.50 -13.26 -26.21
CA PRO A 958 21.39 -13.46 -27.15
C PRO A 958 20.07 -12.83 -26.72
N GLN A 959 19.87 -12.63 -25.41
CA GLN A 959 18.61 -12.09 -24.88
C GLN A 959 18.51 -10.55 -25.00
N SER A 960 19.59 -9.88 -25.40
CA SER A 960 19.68 -8.41 -25.45
C SER A 960 18.85 -7.75 -26.56
N GLY A 961 18.13 -8.51 -27.39
CA GLY A 961 17.22 -8.01 -28.41
C GLY A 961 17.98 -7.33 -29.57
N ASN A 962 17.65 -6.08 -29.86
CA ASN A 962 18.26 -5.31 -30.95
C ASN A 962 19.80 -5.30 -30.91
N ILE A 963 20.41 -5.39 -29.71
CA ILE A 963 21.87 -5.43 -29.60
C ILE A 963 22.44 -6.69 -30.23
N ALA A 964 21.94 -7.87 -29.83
CA ALA A 964 22.36 -9.15 -30.40
C ALA A 964 22.10 -9.20 -31.91
N VAL A 965 20.89 -8.84 -32.36
CA VAL A 965 20.52 -8.86 -33.78
C VAL A 965 21.43 -7.96 -34.62
N THR A 966 21.80 -6.78 -34.12
CA THR A 966 22.73 -5.88 -34.83
C THR A 966 24.13 -6.47 -34.93
N ILE A 967 24.63 -7.09 -33.85
CA ILE A 967 25.97 -7.69 -33.83
C ILE A 967 26.02 -8.98 -34.67
N ASP A 968 24.97 -9.78 -34.68
CA ASP A 968 24.88 -10.98 -35.53
C ASP A 968 24.88 -10.60 -37.02
N ALA A 969 24.21 -9.50 -37.37
CA ALA A 969 24.23 -8.95 -38.73
C ALA A 969 25.58 -8.31 -39.10
N HIS A 970 26.31 -7.79 -38.10
CA HIS A 970 27.58 -7.08 -38.24
C HIS A 970 28.62 -7.57 -37.21
N PRO A 971 29.22 -8.76 -37.41
CA PRO A 971 30.15 -9.37 -36.45
C PRO A 971 31.41 -8.55 -36.18
N GLU A 972 31.75 -7.61 -37.05
CA GLU A 972 32.85 -6.65 -36.85
C GLU A 972 32.62 -5.68 -35.68
N LEU A 973 31.36 -5.48 -35.27
CA LEU A 973 30.96 -4.56 -34.21
C LEU A 973 31.03 -5.17 -32.81
N GLY A 974 31.13 -6.50 -32.68
CA GLY A 974 31.04 -7.14 -31.38
C GLY A 974 30.92 -8.66 -31.43
N LYS A 975 30.57 -9.25 -30.29
CA LYS A 975 30.36 -10.68 -30.15
C LYS A 975 29.15 -10.96 -29.27
N VAL A 976 28.27 -11.84 -29.75
CA VAL A 976 27.16 -12.41 -28.97
C VAL A 976 27.65 -13.70 -28.33
N LEU A 977 27.49 -13.81 -27.00
CA LEU A 977 27.98 -14.92 -26.18
C LEU A 977 26.80 -15.59 -25.50
N SER A 978 26.68 -16.91 -25.64
CA SER A 978 25.50 -17.70 -25.24
C SER A 978 25.10 -17.55 -23.77
N GLY A 979 26.06 -17.24 -22.88
CA GLY A 979 25.82 -17.01 -21.47
C GLY A 979 27.06 -16.53 -20.72
N GLU A 980 26.94 -16.42 -19.40
CA GLU A 980 28.02 -15.94 -18.52
C GLU A 980 29.26 -16.85 -18.53
N ASP A 981 29.08 -18.16 -18.72
CA ASP A 981 30.20 -19.10 -18.76
C ASP A 981 31.07 -18.89 -20.01
N GLU A 982 30.45 -18.67 -21.17
CA GLU A 982 31.16 -18.35 -22.41
C GLU A 982 31.81 -16.96 -22.33
N LEU A 983 31.13 -15.98 -21.70
CA LEU A 983 31.71 -14.67 -21.42
C LEU A 983 32.96 -14.77 -20.56
N LYS A 984 32.92 -15.55 -19.49
CA LYS A 984 34.10 -15.79 -18.65
C LYS A 984 35.20 -16.50 -19.43
N ALA A 985 34.87 -17.57 -20.16
CA ALA A 985 35.85 -18.30 -20.96
C ALA A 985 36.55 -17.37 -21.97
N PHE A 986 35.80 -16.51 -22.65
CA PHE A 986 36.35 -15.48 -23.54
C PHE A 986 37.26 -14.51 -22.80
N LEU A 987 36.83 -13.97 -21.66
CA LEU A 987 37.61 -13.00 -20.89
C LEU A 987 38.87 -13.61 -20.24
N PHE A 988 38.85 -14.89 -19.88
CA PHE A 988 40.01 -15.59 -19.29
C PHE A 988 41.09 -15.98 -20.30
N ASP A 989 40.86 -15.75 -21.60
CA ASP A 989 41.87 -15.90 -22.66
C ASP A 989 42.38 -14.51 -23.12
N PRO A 990 43.35 -13.90 -22.42
CA PRO A 990 43.79 -12.53 -22.70
C PRO A 990 44.50 -12.40 -24.06
N GLU A 991 45.13 -13.45 -24.59
CA GLU A 991 45.76 -13.39 -25.91
C GLU A 991 44.68 -13.33 -27.01
N HIS A 992 43.66 -14.18 -26.90
CA HIS A 992 42.53 -14.12 -27.81
C HIS A 992 41.83 -12.75 -27.77
N VAL A 993 41.61 -12.20 -26.57
CA VAL A 993 40.97 -10.88 -26.43
C VAL A 993 41.84 -9.75 -26.99
N ARG A 994 43.16 -9.76 -26.75
CA ARG A 994 44.08 -8.76 -27.34
C ARG A 994 44.01 -8.76 -28.86
N ASN A 995 44.02 -9.92 -29.48
CA ASN A 995 43.89 -10.03 -30.93
C ASN A 995 42.52 -9.54 -31.40
N TYR A 996 41.45 -9.88 -30.67
CA TYR A 996 40.09 -9.51 -31.01
C TYR A 996 39.83 -8.00 -30.99
N VAL A 997 40.40 -7.26 -30.04
CA VAL A 997 40.17 -5.80 -29.89
C VAL A 997 41.06 -4.94 -30.79
N SER A 998 42.08 -5.54 -31.40
CA SER A 998 43.05 -4.88 -32.26
C SER A 998 42.56 -4.76 -33.71
N GLY A 999 43.24 -3.96 -34.52
CA GLY A 999 42.97 -3.80 -35.95
C GLY A 999 42.21 -2.53 -36.32
N ASP A 1000 41.73 -2.48 -37.56
CA ASP A 1000 41.00 -1.32 -38.09
C ASP A 1000 39.62 -1.20 -37.44
N ARG A 1001 39.30 0.00 -36.96
CA ARG A 1001 38.02 0.35 -36.33
C ARG A 1001 37.44 1.59 -36.96
N ALA A 1002 36.17 1.52 -37.34
CA ALA A 1002 35.42 2.66 -37.81
C ALA A 1002 34.91 3.49 -36.63
N ARG A 1003 35.15 4.80 -36.66
CA ARG A 1003 34.52 5.79 -35.79
C ARG A 1003 33.50 6.59 -36.58
N TYR A 1004 32.41 7.00 -35.91
CA TYR A 1004 31.33 7.73 -36.54
C TYR A 1004 30.95 8.98 -35.76
N VAL A 1005 30.47 10.00 -36.47
CA VAL A 1005 29.74 11.12 -35.88
C VAL A 1005 28.26 10.77 -35.83
N LEU A 1006 27.65 10.92 -34.64
CA LEU A 1006 26.24 10.64 -34.41
C LEU A 1006 25.36 11.87 -34.66
N GLU A 1007 24.35 11.71 -35.52
CA GLU A 1007 23.34 12.73 -35.79
C GLU A 1007 21.94 12.29 -35.40
N TYR A 1008 21.06 13.27 -35.18
CA TYR A 1008 19.65 13.01 -34.90
C TYR A 1008 18.93 12.55 -36.18
N ASN A 1009 18.26 11.39 -36.10
CA ASN A 1009 17.48 10.87 -37.21
C ASN A 1009 16.10 11.53 -37.26
N HIS A 1010 16.05 12.76 -37.77
CA HIS A 1010 14.82 13.51 -37.96
C HIS A 1010 13.92 12.83 -39.00
N LEU A 1011 12.60 12.98 -38.84
CA LEU A 1011 11.65 12.59 -39.87
C LEU A 1011 11.66 13.63 -41.00
N PRO A 1012 11.58 13.22 -42.27
CA PRO A 1012 11.47 14.15 -43.38
C PRO A 1012 10.15 14.91 -43.28
N SER A 1013 10.21 16.25 -43.31
CA SER A 1013 9.02 17.10 -43.23
C SER A 1013 8.19 17.02 -44.52
N GLY A 1014 6.88 16.78 -44.40
CA GLY A 1014 5.90 16.94 -45.49
C GLY A 1014 5.26 15.64 -46.02
N LYS A 1015 4.16 15.80 -46.77
CA LYS A 1015 3.31 14.72 -47.36
C LYS A 1015 4.01 13.83 -48.40
N ARG A 1016 5.31 13.99 -48.66
CA ARG A 1016 6.00 13.37 -49.81
C ARG A 1016 6.50 11.95 -49.62
N GLU A 1017 6.50 11.42 -48.39
CA GLU A 1017 6.89 10.01 -48.13
C GLU A 1017 5.70 9.08 -47.86
N ALA A 1018 4.45 9.55 -47.84
CA ALA A 1018 3.29 8.66 -47.60
C ALA A 1018 3.07 7.61 -48.72
N ARG A 1019 3.98 7.50 -49.70
CA ARG A 1019 3.97 6.55 -50.83
C ARG A 1019 5.33 5.91 -51.15
N SER A 1020 6.34 6.02 -50.28
CA SER A 1020 7.55 5.17 -50.36
C SER A 1020 7.73 4.37 -49.08
#